data_AF-A0A1F7BPC0-F1
#
_entry.id   AF-A0A1F7BPC0-F1
#
_cell.length_a   1.000
_cell.length_b   1.000
_cell.length_c   1.000
_cell.angle_alpha   90.00
_cell.angle_beta   90.00
_cell.angle_gamma   90.00
#
_symmetry.space_group_name_H-M   'P 1'
#
loop_
_entity.id
_entity.type
_entity.pdbx_description
1 polymer ?
#
loop_
_entity_poly.entity_id
_entity_poly.type
_entity_poly.pdbx_seq_one_letter_code
_entity_poly.pdbx_strand_id
1 'polypeptide(L)'
;MDNVHLQTSLHAVLRTRQEYLDALAELNIHTVEHLLLYLPRTHEDLSQMQTIRSAPLYEKVSIRGVIENIKLVYTRSKKKIVTALFTDREGECVEVIWFNQPHIKRMLKDGDEVALTGKLVENHHKVRFQSPAFEKVQQQNLLHAGRLVPIYPSHGIAGSKWLREKIALLKEYIDEIPETLPEDILQEEHLPKRSDAIRAFHFPDKPEEVQAARDRFAFEELFDIQKRALERKQQWQSQKDERLCITMNPDLIKTFFASLKFTPTKSQKIAIYEILKDMEKDVPMSRLLEGDVGSGKTLVAVATIAHTIAHGGQCALMAPTEVLAKQHAITVSRLLMSFYNYCTKKDLPPFVTISPCHGEGFCKSKIVTNHHGLIPQDDTSFPLSTISLLTGSTPASEKESIKTKLKNGTIDLIIGTHALIEDSIQFKNLLLVIIDEQHRFGVAQRSRLEEKGSPHVLAMTATPIPRTLALTAYGDHDLSVLLEKPGNRKDIHTKVVAPRDRPIIERFIDKEIEEGRQVFVVCPLIQDSQELDTKNVQAELSRLQSTFSNRSVTSLHGRMTPKEKEKIMQSYKEKKFDILVSTSVIEVGIDVPNATIMIIEGAERFGLAQLHQFRGRIGRSDHKSHCFLFTTNPAQAKSARLKAMETHHDGFKLAEIDLSIRGPGELLGYRQSGIPDTLRESLLNPILVMRARRAAEKYLKMHKFRNIWHSS
;
A
#
# COMPACT_ATOMS: atom_id res chain seq x y z
N MET A 1 30.97 -29.52 23.94
CA MET A 1 29.99 -28.42 23.80
C MET A 1 28.61 -29.07 23.70
N ASP A 2 28.27 -29.96 24.63
CA ASP A 2 27.42 -31.11 24.27
C ASP A 2 25.92 -30.90 24.60
N ASN A 3 25.48 -29.64 24.70
CA ASN A 3 24.09 -29.26 25.00
C ASN A 3 23.72 -27.89 24.40
N VAL A 4 24.31 -27.52 23.26
CA VAL A 4 23.92 -26.31 22.54
C VAL A 4 22.84 -26.69 21.52
N HIS A 5 21.71 -25.98 21.58
CA HIS A 5 20.60 -26.09 20.65
C HIS A 5 20.13 -24.69 20.25
N LEU A 6 19.19 -24.61 19.31
CA LEU A 6 18.65 -23.34 18.80
C LEU A 6 18.14 -22.38 19.88
N GLN A 7 17.51 -22.89 20.95
CA GLN A 7 16.99 -22.07 22.04
C GLN A 7 18.03 -21.70 23.11
N THR A 8 19.26 -22.18 22.99
CA THR A 8 20.32 -21.85 23.95
C THR A 8 20.62 -20.34 23.91
N SER A 9 20.73 -19.73 25.08
CA SER A 9 21.09 -18.31 25.20
C SER A 9 22.47 -18.02 24.62
N LEU A 10 22.59 -16.90 23.90
CA LEU A 10 23.87 -16.45 23.33
C LEU A 10 24.94 -16.19 24.38
N HIS A 11 24.57 -15.85 25.62
CA HIS A 11 25.51 -15.69 26.72
C HIS A 11 26.26 -17.00 27.04
N ALA A 12 25.60 -18.15 26.89
CA ALA A 12 26.19 -19.45 27.17
C ALA A 12 27.09 -19.96 26.03
N VAL A 13 26.87 -19.48 24.80
CA VAL A 13 27.51 -20.02 23.58
C VAL A 13 28.61 -19.08 23.07
N LEU A 14 28.35 -17.77 23.02
CA LEU A 14 29.30 -16.79 22.53
C LEU A 14 30.25 -16.35 23.64
N ARG A 15 31.50 -16.83 23.57
CA ARG A 15 32.59 -16.27 24.39
C ARG A 15 32.91 -14.84 23.90
N THR A 16 32.21 -13.85 24.46
CA THR A 16 32.34 -12.42 24.13
C THR A 16 32.12 -11.54 25.37
N ARG A 17 32.39 -10.23 25.24
CA ARG A 17 32.16 -9.26 26.33
C ARG A 17 30.66 -8.94 26.46
N GLN A 18 30.24 -8.60 27.67
CA GLN A 18 28.84 -8.26 27.98
C GLN A 18 28.29 -7.15 27.07
N GLU A 19 29.08 -6.12 26.78
CA GLU A 19 28.69 -5.02 25.89
C GLU A 19 28.21 -5.47 24.50
N TYR A 20 28.75 -6.58 23.96
CA TYR A 20 28.31 -7.12 22.67
C TYR A 20 27.00 -7.89 22.80
N LEU A 21 26.77 -8.56 23.93
CA LEU A 21 25.52 -9.25 24.22
C LEU A 21 24.40 -8.22 24.45
N ASP A 22 24.71 -7.12 25.14
CA ASP A 22 23.76 -6.02 25.35
C ASP A 22 23.35 -5.39 24.01
N ALA A 23 24.31 -5.15 23.11
CA ALA A 23 24.04 -4.62 21.77
C ALA A 23 23.15 -5.56 20.91
N LEU A 24 23.27 -6.88 21.10
CA LEU A 24 22.39 -7.86 20.46
C LEU A 24 21.01 -7.92 21.14
N ALA A 25 20.96 -7.78 22.46
CA ALA A 25 19.71 -7.76 23.22
C ALA A 25 18.85 -6.53 22.86
N GLU A 26 19.45 -5.38 22.57
CA GLU A 26 18.76 -4.20 22.04
C GLU A 26 18.08 -4.46 20.69
N LEU A 27 18.55 -5.45 19.92
CA LEU A 27 17.95 -5.93 18.67
C LEU A 27 16.96 -7.09 18.87
N ASN A 28 16.63 -7.45 20.12
CA ASN A 28 15.86 -8.64 20.50
C ASN A 28 16.53 -9.98 20.11
N ILE A 29 17.86 -10.01 19.97
CA ILE A 29 18.63 -11.20 19.62
C ILE A 29 19.18 -11.84 20.90
N HIS A 30 18.56 -12.93 21.36
CA HIS A 30 18.86 -13.56 22.65
C HIS A 30 19.35 -15.01 22.55
N THR A 31 18.95 -15.74 21.51
CA THR A 31 19.21 -17.18 21.33
C THR A 31 20.07 -17.44 20.09
N VAL A 32 20.61 -18.66 19.98
CA VAL A 32 21.31 -19.14 18.78
C VAL A 32 20.42 -18.99 17.54
N GLU A 33 19.14 -19.38 17.65
CA GLU A 33 18.16 -19.21 16.58
C GLU A 33 18.02 -17.76 16.14
N HIS A 34 17.85 -16.83 17.08
CA HIS A 34 17.69 -15.40 16.74
C HIS A 34 18.91 -14.87 15.98
N LEU A 35 20.12 -15.30 16.36
CA LEU A 35 21.35 -14.86 15.70
C LEU A 35 21.51 -15.47 14.30
N LEU A 36 21.12 -16.73 14.11
CA LEU A 36 21.11 -17.38 12.79
C LEU A 36 19.98 -16.86 11.88
N LEU A 37 18.90 -16.33 12.44
CA LEU A 37 17.85 -15.66 11.67
C LEU A 37 18.13 -14.15 11.46
N TYR A 38 19.24 -13.63 11.99
CA TYR A 38 19.66 -12.26 11.74
C TYR A 38 20.37 -12.15 10.38
N LEU A 39 19.57 -12.09 9.32
CA LEU A 39 20.04 -12.16 7.94
C LEU A 39 20.83 -10.90 7.51
N PRO A 40 21.83 -11.05 6.61
CA PRO A 40 22.55 -9.91 6.07
C PRO A 40 21.67 -9.03 5.17
N ARG A 41 21.94 -7.72 5.18
CA ARG A 41 21.26 -6.74 4.33
C ARG A 41 21.68 -6.88 2.87
N THR A 42 22.94 -7.17 2.59
CA THR A 42 23.45 -7.33 1.22
C THR A 42 24.72 -8.18 1.22
N HIS A 43 25.25 -8.44 0.05
CA HIS A 43 26.49 -9.18 -0.17
C HIS A 43 27.43 -8.33 -1.01
N GLU A 44 28.69 -8.28 -0.62
CA GLU A 44 29.75 -7.66 -1.39
C GLU A 44 30.50 -8.75 -2.14
N ASP A 45 30.60 -8.62 -3.46
CA ASP A 45 31.33 -9.60 -4.26
C ASP A 45 32.82 -9.31 -4.20
N LEU A 46 33.51 -10.12 -3.39
CA LEU A 46 34.96 -10.16 -3.27
C LEU A 46 35.48 -11.57 -3.62
N SER A 47 34.70 -12.33 -4.40
CA SER A 47 35.04 -13.71 -4.81
C SER A 47 36.24 -13.74 -5.73
N GLN A 48 36.36 -12.76 -6.62
CA GLN A 48 37.50 -12.62 -7.51
C GLN A 48 38.68 -11.99 -6.78
N MET A 49 39.62 -12.83 -6.37
CA MET A 49 40.93 -12.38 -5.92
C MET A 49 41.69 -11.81 -7.12
N GLN A 50 42.02 -10.54 -7.05
CA GLN A 50 42.77 -9.84 -8.09
C GLN A 50 44.27 -9.83 -7.78
N THR A 51 45.08 -9.44 -8.76
CA THR A 51 46.50 -9.14 -8.58
C THR A 51 46.69 -7.63 -8.55
N ILE A 52 47.83 -7.16 -8.03
CA ILE A 52 48.11 -5.72 -7.92
C ILE A 52 48.06 -5.05 -9.29
N ARG A 53 48.50 -5.77 -10.34
CA ARG A 53 48.52 -5.27 -11.72
C ARG A 53 47.12 -5.16 -12.33
N SER A 54 46.23 -6.11 -12.05
CA SER A 54 44.88 -6.14 -12.63
C SER A 54 43.87 -5.29 -11.87
N ALA A 55 44.20 -4.87 -10.65
CA ALA A 55 43.23 -4.24 -9.76
C ALA A 55 42.92 -2.78 -10.14
N PRO A 56 41.62 -2.40 -10.27
CA PRO A 56 41.23 -1.03 -10.54
C PRO A 56 41.60 -0.11 -9.36
N LEU A 57 42.14 1.06 -9.71
CA LEU A 57 42.42 2.11 -8.73
C LEU A 57 41.10 2.69 -8.18
N TYR A 58 41.13 3.08 -6.90
CA TYR A 58 40.03 3.71 -6.15
C TYR A 58 38.78 2.83 -5.89
N GLU A 59 38.78 1.61 -6.42
CA GLU A 59 37.78 0.57 -6.15
C GLU A 59 38.24 -0.37 -5.03
N LYS A 60 37.28 -1.02 -4.37
CA LYS A 60 37.58 -1.94 -3.28
C LYS A 60 37.82 -3.32 -3.85
N VAL A 61 39.01 -3.86 -3.61
CA VAL A 61 39.50 -5.12 -4.16
C VAL A 61 40.02 -6.03 -3.05
N SER A 62 40.00 -7.33 -3.29
CA SER A 62 40.66 -8.32 -2.43
C SER A 62 41.87 -8.91 -3.16
N ILE A 63 43.04 -8.84 -2.54
CA ILE A 63 44.30 -9.36 -3.09
C ILE A 63 44.97 -10.23 -2.04
N ARG A 64 45.48 -11.39 -2.46
CA ARG A 64 46.22 -12.33 -1.60
C ARG A 64 47.72 -12.20 -1.84
N GLY A 65 48.50 -12.17 -0.77
CA GLY A 65 49.94 -11.95 -0.84
C GLY A 65 50.62 -12.09 0.52
N VAL A 66 51.91 -11.75 0.56
CA VAL A 66 52.76 -11.84 1.75
C VAL A 66 53.11 -10.45 2.25
N ILE A 67 53.07 -10.26 3.57
CA ILE A 67 53.50 -9.03 4.23
C ILE A 67 55.00 -9.10 4.52
N GLU A 68 55.71 -8.05 4.13
CA GLU A 68 57.13 -7.86 4.38
C GLU A 68 57.41 -6.48 5.00
N ASN A 69 58.50 -6.37 5.74
CA ASN A 69 59.05 -5.11 6.24
C ASN A 69 58.04 -4.27 7.06
N ILE A 70 57.21 -4.90 7.88
CA ILE A 70 56.18 -4.20 8.66
C ILE A 70 56.82 -3.36 9.78
N LYS A 71 56.53 -2.06 9.80
CA LYS A 71 57.13 -1.07 10.71
C LYS A 71 56.06 -0.19 11.34
N LEU A 72 56.32 0.27 12.57
CA LEU A 72 55.55 1.33 13.22
C LEU A 72 56.32 2.64 13.09
N VAL A 73 55.75 3.60 12.37
CA VAL A 73 56.33 4.91 12.08
C VAL A 73 55.52 5.99 12.78
N TYR A 74 56.19 7.03 13.27
CA TYR A 74 55.56 8.23 13.83
C TYR A 74 55.65 9.38 12.82
N THR A 75 54.54 10.05 12.54
CA THR A 75 54.58 11.26 11.70
C THR A 75 55.22 12.42 12.44
N ARG A 76 55.62 13.48 11.70
CA ARG A 76 56.04 14.77 12.27
C ARG A 76 55.04 15.35 13.27
N SER A 77 53.76 15.01 13.14
CA SER A 77 52.65 15.36 14.04
C SER A 77 52.39 14.33 15.17
N LYS A 78 53.33 13.42 15.45
CA LYS A 78 53.26 12.34 16.45
C LYS A 78 52.12 11.31 16.24
N LYS A 79 51.49 11.25 15.07
CA LYS A 79 50.49 10.22 14.77
C LYS A 79 51.18 8.89 14.48
N LYS A 80 50.58 7.79 14.94
CA LYS A 80 51.07 6.43 14.76
C LYS A 80 50.60 5.87 13.41
N ILE A 81 51.52 5.37 12.60
CA ILE A 81 51.23 4.75 11.31
C ILE A 81 51.94 3.41 11.26
N VAL A 82 51.24 2.35 10.85
CA VAL A 82 51.88 1.07 10.52
C VAL A 82 52.06 1.02 9.01
N THR A 83 53.27 0.75 8.54
CA THR A 83 53.59 0.61 7.11
C THR A 83 54.16 -0.78 6.85
N ALA A 84 53.80 -1.40 5.72
CA ALA A 84 54.37 -2.66 5.28
C ALA A 84 54.53 -2.67 3.75
N LEU A 85 55.39 -3.54 3.24
CA LEU A 85 55.38 -3.95 1.84
C LEU A 85 54.46 -5.16 1.71
N PHE A 86 53.64 -5.19 0.67
CA PHE A 86 52.78 -6.32 0.36
C PHE A 86 53.10 -6.81 -1.04
N THR A 87 53.48 -8.07 -1.13
CA THR A 87 53.85 -8.73 -2.38
C THR A 87 52.75 -9.70 -2.75
N ASP A 88 52.15 -9.53 -3.92
CA ASP A 88 51.12 -10.47 -4.40
C ASP A 88 51.74 -11.77 -4.93
N ARG A 89 50.89 -12.67 -5.40
CA ARG A 89 51.30 -13.97 -5.95
C ARG A 89 52.04 -13.89 -7.28
N GLU A 90 51.91 -12.79 -8.02
CA GLU A 90 52.63 -12.55 -9.27
C GLU A 90 53.99 -11.89 -9.01
N GLY A 91 54.30 -11.55 -7.75
CA GLY A 91 55.56 -10.93 -7.34
C GLY A 91 55.55 -9.41 -7.45
N GLU A 92 54.41 -8.78 -7.73
CA GLU A 92 54.27 -7.32 -7.71
C GLU A 92 54.20 -6.82 -6.27
N CYS A 93 54.82 -5.68 -5.99
CA CYS A 93 54.98 -5.15 -4.64
C CYS A 93 54.32 -3.79 -4.49
N VAL A 94 53.53 -3.61 -3.43
CA VAL A 94 52.85 -2.35 -3.13
C VAL A 94 53.03 -1.95 -1.66
N GLU A 95 53.09 -0.65 -1.39
CA GLU A 95 53.10 -0.16 -0.02
C GLU A 95 51.70 -0.24 0.61
N VAL A 96 51.62 -0.66 1.86
CA VAL A 96 50.39 -0.71 2.64
C VAL A 96 50.54 0.14 3.89
N ILE A 97 49.57 1.03 4.13
CA ILE A 97 49.63 1.99 5.22
C ILE A 97 48.37 1.90 6.06
N TRP A 98 48.49 1.68 7.37
CA TRP A 98 47.39 1.78 8.33
C TRP A 98 47.56 2.99 9.25
N PHE A 99 46.64 3.93 9.14
CA PHE A 99 46.65 5.14 9.97
C PHE A 99 46.05 4.88 11.34
N ASN A 100 46.74 5.32 12.40
CA ASN A 100 46.30 5.28 13.80
C ASN A 100 45.92 3.87 14.33
N GLN A 101 46.50 2.81 13.76
CA GLN A 101 46.19 1.41 14.13
C GLN A 101 47.46 0.66 14.57
N PRO A 102 48.09 1.04 15.70
CA PRO A 102 49.34 0.44 16.15
C PRO A 102 49.22 -1.04 16.55
N HIS A 103 48.01 -1.53 16.81
CA HIS A 103 47.75 -2.93 17.16
C HIS A 103 48.06 -3.90 16.01
N ILE A 104 48.01 -3.43 14.75
CA ILE A 104 48.25 -4.27 13.57
C ILE A 104 49.66 -4.85 13.56
N LYS A 105 50.67 -4.09 14.03
CA LYS A 105 52.04 -4.59 14.16
C LYS A 105 52.18 -5.76 15.15
N ARG A 106 51.24 -5.93 16.08
CA ARG A 106 51.19 -7.09 16.97
C ARG A 106 50.48 -8.28 16.33
N MET A 107 49.54 -8.00 15.42
CA MET A 107 48.72 -9.02 14.76
C MET A 107 49.42 -9.62 13.54
N LEU A 108 50.16 -8.83 12.77
CA LEU A 108 50.88 -9.24 11.56
C LEU A 108 52.39 -9.26 11.79
N LYS A 109 53.05 -10.29 11.24
CA LYS A 109 54.51 -10.46 11.23
C LYS A 109 55.01 -10.54 9.79
N ASP A 110 56.30 -10.28 9.60
CA ASP A 110 56.93 -10.47 8.29
C ASP A 110 56.88 -11.94 7.90
N GLY A 111 56.53 -12.21 6.65
CA GLY A 111 56.28 -13.56 6.12
C GLY A 111 54.85 -14.08 6.33
N ASP A 112 53.97 -13.34 7.00
CA ASP A 112 52.56 -13.73 7.10
C ASP A 112 51.88 -13.63 5.72
N GLU A 113 51.26 -14.72 5.25
CA GLU A 113 50.37 -14.71 4.10
C GLU A 113 48.98 -14.17 4.51
N VAL A 114 48.53 -13.12 3.83
CA VAL A 114 47.27 -12.42 4.15
C VAL A 114 46.46 -12.13 2.89
N ALA A 115 45.14 -12.04 3.05
CA ALA A 115 44.26 -11.39 2.11
C ALA A 115 44.02 -9.94 2.57
N LEU A 116 44.40 -8.98 1.74
CA LEU A 116 44.10 -7.56 1.95
C LEU A 116 42.84 -7.19 1.17
N THR A 117 41.91 -6.52 1.83
CA THR A 117 40.69 -6.01 1.22
C THR A 117 40.59 -4.50 1.45
N GLY A 118 40.64 -3.72 0.39
CA GLY A 118 40.66 -2.26 0.49
C GLY A 118 40.79 -1.59 -0.85
N LYS A 119 41.02 -0.28 -0.84
CA LYS A 119 41.20 0.50 -2.07
C LYS A 119 42.68 0.72 -2.36
N LEU A 120 43.08 0.46 -3.60
CA LEU A 120 44.37 0.91 -4.12
C LEU A 120 44.24 2.39 -4.51
N VAL A 121 45.08 3.23 -3.94
CA VAL A 121 45.06 4.68 -4.16
C VAL A 121 46.40 5.09 -4.72
N GLU A 122 46.38 5.80 -5.85
CA GLU A 122 47.57 6.43 -6.39
C GLU A 122 47.75 7.83 -5.80
N ASN A 123 48.90 8.07 -5.17
CA ASN A 123 49.30 9.38 -4.67
C ASN A 123 50.76 9.63 -5.04
N HIS A 124 51.05 10.75 -5.72
CA HIS A 124 52.40 11.12 -6.18
C HIS A 124 53.10 10.00 -6.97
N HIS A 125 52.41 9.39 -7.94
CA HIS A 125 52.91 8.30 -8.79
C HIS A 125 53.29 7.01 -8.03
N LYS A 126 52.78 6.82 -6.80
CA LYS A 126 52.89 5.58 -6.04
C LYS A 126 51.52 5.03 -5.71
N VAL A 127 51.25 3.82 -6.18
CA VAL A 127 50.08 3.03 -5.81
C VAL A 127 50.30 2.45 -4.41
N ARG A 128 49.27 2.53 -3.56
CA ARG A 128 49.31 1.99 -2.20
C ARG A 128 47.94 1.64 -1.67
N PHE A 129 47.91 0.66 -0.78
CA PHE A 129 46.72 0.44 0.04
C PHE A 129 46.68 1.42 1.21
N GLN A 130 45.52 2.05 1.41
CA GLN A 130 45.26 2.89 2.58
C GLN A 130 44.24 2.21 3.50
N SER A 131 44.71 1.90 4.70
CA SER A 131 43.98 1.22 5.78
C SER A 131 43.14 0.02 5.33
N PRO A 132 43.70 -0.95 4.57
CA PRO A 132 42.93 -2.12 4.13
C PRO A 132 42.55 -3.00 5.32
N ALA A 133 41.40 -3.66 5.22
CA ALA A 133 41.11 -4.79 6.09
C ALA A 133 42.05 -5.95 5.72
N PHE A 134 42.43 -6.77 6.70
CA PHE A 134 43.26 -7.94 6.48
C PHE A 134 42.69 -9.18 7.16
N GLU A 135 42.98 -10.32 6.56
CA GLU A 135 42.67 -11.66 7.08
C GLU A 135 43.86 -12.59 6.83
N LYS A 136 44.30 -13.36 7.84
CA LYS A 136 45.41 -14.30 7.67
C LYS A 136 44.93 -15.55 6.96
N VAL A 137 45.71 -16.04 6.00
CA VAL A 137 45.29 -17.19 5.17
C VAL A 137 45.58 -18.56 5.81
N GLN A 138 46.06 -18.59 7.05
CA GLN A 138 46.35 -19.83 7.79
C GLN A 138 45.10 -20.64 8.17
N GLN A 139 43.90 -20.07 8.10
CA GLN A 139 42.63 -20.79 8.24
C GLN A 139 42.04 -21.04 6.85
N GLN A 140 41.72 -22.30 6.51
CA GLN A 140 41.25 -22.71 5.18
C GLN A 140 40.00 -21.98 4.67
N ASN A 141 39.29 -21.22 5.51
CA ASN A 141 38.10 -20.46 5.14
C ASN A 141 38.28 -18.97 5.45
N LEU A 142 38.58 -18.17 4.42
CA LEU A 142 38.48 -16.72 4.52
C LEU A 142 37.00 -16.34 4.73
N LEU A 143 36.69 -15.59 5.79
CA LEU A 143 35.35 -15.13 6.13
C LEU A 143 35.09 -13.70 5.65
N HIS A 144 36.13 -12.96 5.29
CA HIS A 144 36.03 -11.52 4.99
C HIS A 144 36.61 -11.14 3.62
N ALA A 145 37.22 -12.08 2.90
CA ALA A 145 37.82 -11.87 1.60
C ALA A 145 37.71 -13.13 0.73
N GLY A 146 37.84 -12.98 -0.60
CA GLY A 146 37.89 -14.13 -1.53
C GLY A 146 36.56 -14.87 -1.68
N ARG A 147 35.43 -14.24 -1.34
CA ARG A 147 34.09 -14.81 -1.40
C ARG A 147 33.03 -13.73 -1.56
N LEU A 148 31.78 -14.14 -1.74
CA LEU A 148 30.63 -13.28 -1.50
C LEU A 148 30.53 -13.01 0.02
N VAL A 149 30.81 -11.77 0.42
CA VAL A 149 30.90 -11.39 1.84
C VAL A 149 29.56 -10.80 2.30
N PRO A 150 28.87 -11.43 3.28
CA PRO A 150 27.62 -10.91 3.79
C PRO A 150 27.82 -9.64 4.64
N ILE A 151 27.00 -8.62 4.41
CA ILE A 151 26.99 -7.34 5.11
C ILE A 151 25.73 -7.26 5.98
N TYR A 152 25.93 -7.25 7.30
CA TYR A 152 24.86 -7.15 8.29
C TYR A 152 24.60 -5.69 8.69
N PRO A 153 23.36 -5.34 9.06
CA PRO A 153 23.09 -4.06 9.72
C PRO A 153 23.89 -3.98 11.03
N SER A 154 24.65 -2.89 11.19
CA SER A 154 25.49 -2.65 12.37
C SER A 154 24.68 -1.99 13.49
N HIS A 155 24.86 -2.46 14.72
CA HIS A 155 24.26 -1.83 15.91
C HIS A 155 25.30 -1.71 17.02
N GLY A 156 25.50 -0.48 17.52
CA GLY A 156 26.53 -0.18 18.51
C GLY A 156 27.91 -0.71 18.10
N ILE A 157 28.48 -1.58 18.93
CA ILE A 157 29.78 -2.22 18.71
C ILE A 157 29.72 -3.50 17.85
N ALA A 158 28.54 -4.06 17.61
CA ALA A 158 28.33 -5.28 16.83
C ALA A 158 28.32 -4.95 15.32
N GLY A 159 29.51 -4.84 14.74
CA GLY A 159 29.70 -4.63 13.30
C GLY A 159 29.61 -5.93 12.47
N SER A 160 29.45 -5.81 11.14
CA SER A 160 29.28 -6.95 10.24
C SER A 160 30.45 -7.94 10.29
N LYS A 161 31.69 -7.46 10.52
CA LYS A 161 32.86 -8.34 10.69
C LYS A 161 32.70 -9.27 11.89
N TRP A 162 32.37 -8.70 13.05
CA TRP A 162 32.18 -9.44 14.28
C TRP A 162 31.02 -10.42 14.17
N LEU A 163 29.90 -10.01 13.57
CA LEU A 163 28.75 -10.89 13.33
C LEU A 163 29.11 -12.09 12.47
N ARG A 164 29.87 -11.90 11.37
CA ARG A 164 30.38 -13.02 10.54
C ARG A 164 31.20 -14.01 11.35
N GLU A 165 32.13 -13.52 12.17
CA GLU A 165 32.99 -14.37 13.00
C GLU A 165 32.16 -15.19 14.00
N LYS A 166 31.12 -14.60 14.60
CA LYS A 166 30.26 -15.31 15.56
C LYS A 166 29.29 -16.28 14.90
N ILE A 167 28.67 -15.90 13.79
CA ILE A 167 27.76 -16.77 13.03
C ILE A 167 28.53 -17.97 12.45
N ALA A 168 29.78 -17.80 12.03
CA ALA A 168 30.65 -18.89 11.57
C ALA A 168 30.84 -20.00 12.61
N LEU A 169 30.85 -19.66 13.90
CA LEU A 169 30.95 -20.65 15.00
C LEU A 169 29.68 -21.49 15.16
N LEU A 170 28.56 -21.00 14.63
CA LEU A 170 27.23 -21.60 14.78
C LEU A 170 26.73 -22.25 13.50
N LYS A 171 27.59 -22.37 12.47
CA LYS A 171 27.24 -22.86 11.13
C LYS A 171 26.55 -24.23 11.15
N GLU A 172 27.02 -25.15 11.99
CA GLU A 172 26.48 -26.52 12.05
C GLU A 172 25.03 -26.55 12.59
N TYR A 173 24.64 -25.59 13.43
CA TYR A 173 23.27 -25.52 13.97
C TYR A 173 22.25 -24.99 12.96
N ILE A 174 22.68 -24.53 11.77
CA ILE A 174 21.76 -24.11 10.70
C ILE A 174 20.89 -25.28 10.23
N ASP A 175 21.43 -26.50 10.26
CA ASP A 175 20.71 -27.70 9.81
C ASP A 175 19.62 -28.15 10.81
N GLU A 176 19.66 -27.64 12.06
CA GLU A 176 18.63 -27.88 13.06
C GLU A 176 17.40 -26.96 12.88
N ILE A 177 17.49 -25.94 12.03
CA ILE A 177 16.41 -24.96 11.86
C ILE A 177 15.18 -25.63 11.24
N PRO A 178 14.01 -25.60 11.92
CA PRO A 178 12.84 -26.30 11.46
C PRO A 178 12.29 -25.66 10.19
N GLU A 179 11.88 -26.52 9.25
CA GLU A 179 11.19 -26.09 8.04
C GLU A 179 9.80 -25.54 8.38
N THR A 180 9.41 -24.48 7.67
CA THR A 180 8.13 -23.78 7.86
C THR A 180 7.15 -24.06 6.73
N LEU A 181 7.66 -24.37 5.54
CA LEU A 181 6.84 -24.73 4.39
C LEU A 181 6.57 -26.25 4.34
N PRO A 182 5.33 -26.66 4.03
CA PRO A 182 5.02 -28.06 3.73
C PRO A 182 5.89 -28.64 2.59
N GLU A 183 6.28 -29.92 2.73
CA GLU A 183 7.16 -30.61 1.77
C GLU A 183 6.59 -30.64 0.34
N ASP A 184 5.26 -30.77 0.20
CA ASP A 184 4.58 -30.74 -1.09
C ASP A 184 4.74 -29.38 -1.80
N ILE A 185 4.73 -28.29 -1.04
CA ILE A 185 4.92 -26.93 -1.58
C ILE A 185 6.38 -26.70 -1.96
N LEU A 186 7.32 -27.16 -1.13
CA LEU A 186 8.76 -27.06 -1.44
C LEU A 186 9.11 -27.73 -2.77
N GLN A 187 8.59 -28.93 -3.01
CA GLN A 187 8.85 -29.70 -4.23
C GLN A 187 8.19 -29.08 -5.47
N GLU A 188 6.93 -28.67 -5.37
CA GLU A 188 6.17 -28.09 -6.49
C GLU A 188 6.70 -26.73 -6.92
N GLU A 189 7.11 -25.90 -5.95
CA GLU A 189 7.63 -24.55 -6.22
C GLU A 189 9.15 -24.52 -6.44
N HIS A 190 9.80 -25.68 -6.37
CA HIS A 190 11.25 -25.86 -6.51
C HIS A 190 12.07 -24.95 -5.58
N LEU A 191 11.64 -24.84 -4.33
CA LEU A 191 12.28 -23.96 -3.35
C LEU A 191 13.36 -24.72 -2.55
N PRO A 192 14.50 -24.06 -2.24
CA PRO A 192 15.49 -24.64 -1.32
C PRO A 192 14.89 -24.79 0.09
N LYS A 193 15.43 -25.74 0.87
CA LYS A 193 15.06 -25.88 2.28
C LYS A 193 15.42 -24.61 3.05
N ARG A 194 14.73 -24.37 4.16
CA ARG A 194 14.98 -23.22 5.04
C ARG A 194 16.43 -23.14 5.51
N SER A 195 17.00 -24.25 5.96
CA SER A 195 18.40 -24.36 6.38
C SER A 195 19.37 -24.00 5.24
N ASP A 196 19.12 -24.53 4.03
CA ASP A 196 19.94 -24.25 2.84
C ASP A 196 19.88 -22.76 2.44
N ALA A 197 18.69 -22.15 2.52
CA ALA A 197 18.52 -20.72 2.24
C ALA A 197 19.23 -19.83 3.27
N ILE A 198 19.17 -20.18 4.56
CA ILE A 198 19.90 -19.47 5.63
C ILE A 198 21.41 -19.62 5.41
N ARG A 199 21.86 -20.82 5.06
CA ARG A 199 23.26 -21.08 4.72
C ARG A 199 23.70 -20.26 3.51
N ALA A 200 22.90 -20.16 2.46
CA ALA A 200 23.19 -19.33 1.30
C ALA A 200 23.23 -17.83 1.65
N PHE A 201 22.44 -17.36 2.63
CA PHE A 201 22.54 -15.98 3.10
C PHE A 201 23.86 -15.69 3.84
N HIS A 202 24.24 -16.54 4.80
CA HIS A 202 25.41 -16.31 5.64
C HIS A 202 26.72 -16.75 5.00
N PHE A 203 26.67 -17.81 4.18
CA PHE A 203 27.83 -18.45 3.58
C PHE A 203 27.61 -18.77 2.09
N PRO A 204 27.28 -17.78 1.23
CA PRO A 204 27.09 -18.04 -0.19
C PRO A 204 28.38 -18.44 -0.88
N ASP A 205 28.24 -19.39 -1.82
CA ASP A 205 29.29 -19.74 -2.77
C ASP A 205 29.02 -19.06 -4.13
N LYS A 206 27.76 -18.95 -4.52
CA LYS A 206 27.34 -18.30 -5.79
C LYS A 206 26.27 -17.23 -5.59
N PRO A 207 26.23 -16.18 -6.45
CA PRO A 207 25.18 -15.16 -6.37
C PRO A 207 23.77 -15.72 -6.60
N GLU A 208 23.66 -16.78 -7.42
CA GLU A 208 22.40 -17.46 -7.72
C GLU A 208 21.76 -18.10 -6.49
N GLU A 209 22.56 -18.64 -5.56
CA GLU A 209 22.09 -19.23 -4.30
C GLU A 209 21.49 -18.17 -3.39
N VAL A 210 22.13 -16.99 -3.32
CA VAL A 210 21.59 -15.84 -2.57
C VAL A 210 20.25 -15.42 -3.14
N GLN A 211 20.13 -15.40 -4.47
CA GLN A 211 18.87 -15.02 -5.11
C GLN A 211 17.77 -16.07 -4.85
N ALA A 212 18.07 -17.36 -4.97
CA ALA A 212 17.14 -18.44 -4.65
C ALA A 212 16.70 -18.40 -3.18
N ALA A 213 17.62 -18.10 -2.25
CA ALA A 213 17.31 -17.92 -0.84
C ALA A 213 16.38 -16.72 -0.59
N ARG A 214 16.63 -15.59 -1.28
CA ARG A 214 15.73 -14.41 -1.23
C ARG A 214 14.34 -14.76 -1.71
N ASP A 215 14.22 -15.41 -2.85
CA ASP A 215 12.92 -15.77 -3.42
C ASP A 215 12.17 -16.76 -2.52
N ARG A 216 12.88 -17.71 -1.91
CA ARG A 216 12.30 -18.64 -0.93
C ARG A 216 11.77 -17.96 0.31
N PHE A 217 12.54 -17.06 0.94
CA PHE A 217 12.07 -16.34 2.13
C PHE A 217 10.95 -15.35 1.82
N ALA A 218 10.99 -14.71 0.65
CA ALA A 218 9.89 -13.89 0.19
C ALA A 218 8.63 -14.73 -0.06
N PHE A 219 8.80 -15.95 -0.58
CA PHE A 219 7.69 -16.88 -0.81
C PHE A 219 7.11 -17.36 0.52
N GLU A 220 7.94 -17.74 1.49
CA GLU A 220 7.51 -18.16 2.83
C GLU A 220 6.62 -17.10 3.47
N GLU A 221 7.08 -15.85 3.48
CA GLU A 221 6.35 -14.73 4.06
C GLU A 221 5.02 -14.49 3.33
N LEU A 222 5.05 -14.45 1.99
CA LEU A 222 3.83 -14.28 1.20
C LEU A 222 2.85 -15.45 1.36
N PHE A 223 3.35 -16.67 1.46
CA PHE A 223 2.53 -17.86 1.66
C PHE A 223 1.79 -17.77 2.99
N ASP A 224 2.47 -17.40 4.08
CA ASP A 224 1.86 -17.22 5.39
C ASP A 224 0.83 -16.07 5.40
N ILE A 225 1.14 -14.93 4.78
CA ILE A 225 0.19 -13.82 4.60
C ILE A 225 -1.05 -14.25 3.83
N GLN A 226 -0.87 -14.92 2.68
CA GLN A 226 -1.97 -15.37 1.82
C GLN A 226 -2.80 -16.46 2.52
N LYS A 227 -2.15 -17.42 3.20
CA LYS A 227 -2.82 -18.47 3.97
C LYS A 227 -3.73 -17.87 5.04
N ARG A 228 -3.21 -16.96 5.88
CA ARG A 228 -4.02 -16.29 6.92
C ARG A 228 -5.19 -15.50 6.31
N ALA A 229 -4.97 -14.85 5.17
CA ALA A 229 -6.03 -14.10 4.49
C ALA A 229 -7.14 -15.02 3.95
N LEU A 230 -6.77 -16.17 3.37
CA LEU A 230 -7.70 -17.19 2.89
C LEU A 230 -8.40 -17.92 4.04
N GLU A 231 -7.75 -18.15 5.17
CA GLU A 231 -8.36 -18.70 6.39
C GLU A 231 -9.44 -17.76 6.93
N ARG A 232 -9.16 -16.45 7.02
CA ARG A 232 -10.18 -15.44 7.37
C ARG A 232 -11.35 -15.45 6.40
N LYS A 233 -11.07 -15.54 5.09
CA LYS A 233 -12.11 -15.66 4.07
C LYS A 233 -12.96 -16.92 4.26
N GLN A 234 -12.34 -18.07 4.54
CA GLN A 234 -13.05 -19.32 4.79
C GLN A 234 -13.88 -19.27 6.07
N GLN A 235 -13.37 -18.62 7.13
CA GLN A 235 -14.10 -18.41 8.37
C GLN A 235 -15.35 -17.54 8.13
N TRP A 236 -15.21 -16.44 7.40
CA TRP A 236 -16.33 -15.60 6.96
C TRP A 236 -17.35 -16.40 6.13
N GLN A 237 -16.86 -17.24 5.22
CA GLN A 237 -17.69 -18.09 4.35
C GLN A 237 -18.21 -19.37 5.01
N SER A 238 -17.85 -19.64 6.27
CA SER A 238 -18.28 -20.85 6.98
C SER A 238 -19.76 -20.81 7.35
N GLN A 239 -20.32 -19.61 7.49
CA GLN A 239 -21.74 -19.39 7.71
C GLN A 239 -22.47 -19.48 6.37
N LYS A 240 -22.74 -20.72 5.95
CA LYS A 240 -23.62 -20.99 4.82
C LYS A 240 -25.04 -20.59 5.17
N ASP A 241 -25.64 -19.78 4.34
CA ASP A 241 -26.99 -19.30 4.53
C ASP A 241 -27.68 -19.20 3.17
N GLU A 242 -28.75 -19.98 2.98
CA GLU A 242 -29.46 -20.04 1.70
C GLU A 242 -30.00 -18.67 1.28
N ARG A 243 -30.28 -17.77 2.24
CA ARG A 243 -30.75 -16.41 1.92
C ARG A 243 -29.71 -15.56 1.18
N LEU A 244 -28.44 -15.95 1.22
CA LEU A 244 -27.36 -15.28 0.50
C LEU A 244 -27.28 -15.73 -0.97
N CYS A 245 -27.96 -16.80 -1.36
CA CYS A 245 -27.94 -17.21 -2.77
C CYS A 245 -28.84 -16.29 -3.60
N ILE A 246 -28.24 -15.32 -4.30
CA ILE A 246 -28.95 -14.38 -5.17
C ILE A 246 -28.61 -14.69 -6.63
N THR A 247 -29.55 -15.32 -7.33
CA THR A 247 -29.35 -15.72 -8.74
C THR A 247 -29.20 -14.49 -9.64
N MET A 248 -28.25 -14.51 -10.57
CA MET A 248 -28.08 -13.40 -11.51
C MET A 248 -29.34 -13.29 -12.39
N ASN A 249 -29.86 -12.07 -12.54
CA ASN A 249 -30.97 -11.77 -13.45
C ASN A 249 -30.43 -10.94 -14.64
N PRO A 250 -30.09 -11.58 -15.78
CA PRO A 250 -29.51 -10.87 -16.92
C PRO A 250 -30.44 -9.80 -17.50
N ASP A 251 -31.75 -10.02 -17.47
CA ASP A 251 -32.72 -9.11 -18.07
C ASP A 251 -32.93 -7.85 -17.23
N LEU A 252 -32.87 -7.97 -15.90
CA LEU A 252 -32.81 -6.82 -15.01
C LEU A 252 -31.57 -5.95 -15.31
N ILE A 253 -30.40 -6.57 -15.50
CA ILE A 253 -29.15 -5.85 -15.78
C ILE A 253 -29.17 -5.20 -17.18
N LYS A 254 -29.70 -5.89 -18.19
CA LYS A 254 -29.92 -5.28 -19.52
C LYS A 254 -30.85 -4.08 -19.45
N THR A 255 -31.96 -4.21 -18.72
CA THR A 255 -32.92 -3.11 -18.49
C THR A 255 -32.23 -1.95 -17.75
N PHE A 256 -31.42 -2.25 -16.73
CA PHE A 256 -30.65 -1.26 -16.00
C PHE A 256 -29.71 -0.49 -16.94
N PHE A 257 -28.93 -1.18 -17.77
CA PHE A 257 -28.05 -0.53 -18.75
C PHE A 257 -28.81 0.30 -19.78
N ALA A 258 -29.98 -0.16 -20.24
CA ALA A 258 -30.81 0.59 -21.18
C ALA A 258 -31.43 1.85 -20.57
N SER A 259 -31.55 1.93 -19.24
CA SER A 259 -32.04 3.11 -18.52
C SER A 259 -30.99 4.23 -18.38
N LEU A 260 -29.72 3.94 -18.66
CA LEU A 260 -28.62 4.89 -18.50
C LEU A 260 -28.53 5.84 -19.70
N LYS A 261 -28.12 7.08 -19.44
CA LYS A 261 -27.87 8.09 -20.49
C LYS A 261 -26.52 7.90 -21.21
N PHE A 262 -25.76 6.88 -20.84
CA PHE A 262 -24.42 6.60 -21.34
C PHE A 262 -24.19 5.10 -21.39
N THR A 263 -23.24 4.65 -22.21
CA THR A 263 -22.89 3.24 -22.33
C THR A 263 -21.87 2.85 -21.25
N PRO A 264 -22.14 1.83 -20.41
CA PRO A 264 -21.15 1.30 -19.48
C PRO A 264 -19.92 0.74 -20.20
N THR A 265 -18.76 0.91 -19.59
CA THR A 265 -17.47 0.41 -20.12
C THR A 265 -17.41 -1.12 -20.07
N LYS A 266 -16.50 -1.73 -20.83
CA LYS A 266 -16.32 -3.20 -20.80
C LYS A 266 -15.88 -3.65 -19.42
N SER A 267 -14.96 -2.90 -18.79
CA SER A 267 -14.50 -3.18 -17.42
C SER A 267 -15.64 -3.11 -16.39
N GLN A 268 -16.57 -2.14 -16.51
CA GLN A 268 -17.75 -2.07 -15.63
C GLN A 268 -18.67 -3.29 -15.82
N LYS A 269 -18.93 -3.71 -17.05
CA LYS A 269 -19.76 -4.90 -17.34
C LYS A 269 -19.13 -6.18 -16.79
N ILE A 270 -17.81 -6.35 -16.93
CA ILE A 270 -17.08 -7.49 -16.37
C ILE A 270 -17.17 -7.49 -14.84
N ALA A 271 -16.92 -6.36 -14.20
CA ALA A 271 -17.00 -6.25 -12.74
C ALA A 271 -18.42 -6.57 -12.21
N ILE A 272 -19.47 -6.06 -12.87
CA ILE A 272 -20.86 -6.39 -12.50
C ILE A 272 -21.10 -7.90 -12.65
N TYR A 273 -20.72 -8.50 -13.78
CA TYR A 273 -20.87 -9.94 -13.98
C TYR A 273 -20.13 -10.76 -12.92
N GLU A 274 -18.88 -10.41 -12.62
CA GLU A 274 -18.06 -11.06 -11.60
C GLU A 274 -18.68 -11.00 -10.20
N ILE A 275 -19.23 -9.83 -9.82
CA ILE A 275 -19.89 -9.61 -8.53
C ILE A 275 -21.17 -10.45 -8.46
N LEU A 276 -22.05 -10.33 -9.46
CA LEU A 276 -23.33 -11.06 -9.46
C LEU A 276 -23.11 -12.57 -9.51
N LYS A 277 -22.12 -13.05 -10.25
CA LYS A 277 -21.79 -14.48 -10.31
C LYS A 277 -21.28 -15.02 -8.98
N ASP A 278 -20.60 -14.19 -8.18
CA ASP A 278 -20.14 -14.58 -6.85
C ASP A 278 -21.30 -14.61 -5.83
N MET A 279 -22.28 -13.71 -6.00
CA MET A 279 -23.51 -13.68 -5.20
C MET A 279 -24.47 -14.85 -5.48
N GLU A 280 -24.27 -15.62 -6.55
CA GLU A 280 -25.04 -16.86 -6.78
C GLU A 280 -24.63 -18.02 -5.86
N LYS A 281 -23.56 -17.86 -5.07
CA LYS A 281 -23.08 -18.91 -4.17
C LYS A 281 -23.83 -18.88 -2.84
N ASP A 282 -23.84 -20.02 -2.16
CA ASP A 282 -24.40 -20.20 -0.80
C ASP A 282 -23.47 -19.67 0.31
N VAL A 283 -22.46 -18.88 -0.05
CA VAL A 283 -21.48 -18.28 0.86
C VAL A 283 -21.42 -16.78 0.64
N PRO A 284 -21.16 -15.99 1.69
CA PRO A 284 -21.05 -14.56 1.55
C PRO A 284 -19.88 -14.16 0.64
N MET A 285 -20.18 -13.24 -0.25
CA MET A 285 -19.21 -12.64 -1.17
C MET A 285 -18.29 -11.71 -0.38
N SER A 286 -17.00 -11.71 -0.70
CA SER A 286 -16.01 -10.78 -0.17
C SER A 286 -15.18 -10.26 -1.34
N ARG A 287 -15.49 -9.08 -1.86
CA ARG A 287 -14.91 -8.55 -3.10
C ARG A 287 -14.45 -7.11 -2.95
N LEU A 288 -13.27 -6.80 -3.49
CA LEU A 288 -12.71 -5.46 -3.61
C LEU A 288 -12.87 -4.98 -5.06
N LEU A 289 -13.72 -3.96 -5.25
CA LEU A 289 -13.83 -3.21 -6.49
C LEU A 289 -12.84 -2.05 -6.49
N GLU A 290 -11.81 -2.20 -7.30
CA GLU A 290 -10.76 -1.24 -7.47
C GLU A 290 -10.92 -0.47 -8.78
N GLY A 291 -10.69 0.83 -8.74
CA GLY A 291 -10.68 1.64 -9.96
C GLY A 291 -10.28 3.08 -9.69
N ASP A 292 -9.74 3.74 -10.71
CA ASP A 292 -9.36 5.15 -10.65
C ASP A 292 -10.57 6.06 -10.29
N VAL A 293 -10.32 7.28 -9.82
CA VAL A 293 -11.31 8.32 -9.57
C VAL A 293 -12.10 8.62 -10.85
N GLY A 294 -13.40 8.36 -10.82
CA GLY A 294 -14.29 8.54 -11.97
C GLY A 294 -14.34 7.36 -12.95
N SER A 295 -13.74 6.21 -12.63
CA SER A 295 -13.94 4.94 -13.36
C SER A 295 -15.38 4.39 -13.30
N GLY A 296 -16.26 5.04 -12.52
CA GLY A 296 -17.67 4.67 -12.41
C GLY A 296 -17.95 3.54 -11.40
N LYS A 297 -17.15 3.40 -10.34
CA LYS A 297 -17.41 2.46 -9.23
C LYS A 297 -18.84 2.53 -8.68
N THR A 298 -19.38 3.75 -8.54
CA THR A 298 -20.76 3.97 -8.10
C THR A 298 -21.79 3.31 -9.02
N LEU A 299 -21.54 3.22 -10.33
CA LEU A 299 -22.45 2.53 -11.25
C LEU A 299 -22.51 1.03 -10.95
N VAL A 300 -21.36 0.41 -10.72
CA VAL A 300 -21.24 -1.01 -10.37
C VAL A 300 -21.99 -1.26 -9.05
N ALA A 301 -21.74 -0.43 -8.03
CA ALA A 301 -22.44 -0.50 -6.75
C ALA A 301 -23.98 -0.37 -6.89
N VAL A 302 -24.46 0.58 -7.70
CA VAL A 302 -25.90 0.76 -7.91
C VAL A 302 -26.52 -0.42 -8.64
N ALA A 303 -25.83 -1.01 -9.62
CA ALA A 303 -26.31 -2.22 -10.30
C ALA A 303 -26.46 -3.40 -9.33
N THR A 304 -25.47 -3.59 -8.43
CA THR A 304 -25.52 -4.62 -7.39
C THR A 304 -26.62 -4.36 -6.36
N ILE A 305 -26.82 -3.10 -5.94
CA ILE A 305 -27.93 -2.70 -5.06
C ILE A 305 -29.28 -3.00 -5.71
N ALA A 306 -29.47 -2.57 -6.96
CA ALA A 306 -30.73 -2.77 -7.68
C ALA A 306 -31.05 -4.26 -7.83
N HIS A 307 -30.04 -5.09 -8.14
CA HIS A 307 -30.19 -6.55 -8.20
C HIS A 307 -30.54 -7.16 -6.85
N THR A 308 -29.89 -6.74 -5.77
CA THR A 308 -30.17 -7.25 -4.40
C THR A 308 -31.58 -6.89 -3.93
N ILE A 309 -31.99 -5.62 -4.12
CA ILE A 309 -33.33 -5.15 -3.75
C ILE A 309 -34.41 -5.86 -4.56
N ALA A 310 -34.16 -6.14 -5.84
CA ALA A 310 -35.08 -6.91 -6.69
C ALA A 310 -35.29 -8.37 -6.21
N HIS A 311 -34.43 -8.87 -5.32
CA HIS A 311 -34.55 -10.18 -4.66
C HIS A 311 -35.04 -10.07 -3.21
N GLY A 312 -35.54 -8.91 -2.77
CA GLY A 312 -36.10 -8.72 -1.42
C GLY A 312 -35.06 -8.58 -0.31
N GLY A 313 -33.80 -8.30 -0.65
CA GLY A 313 -32.72 -8.06 0.30
C GLY A 313 -32.58 -6.58 0.69
N GLN A 314 -32.23 -6.33 1.95
CA GLN A 314 -31.80 -5.00 2.41
C GLN A 314 -30.32 -4.78 2.08
N CYS A 315 -29.98 -3.54 1.74
CA CYS A 315 -28.64 -3.10 1.42
C CYS A 315 -28.17 -2.01 2.38
N ALA A 316 -26.88 -1.99 2.70
CA ALA A 316 -26.23 -0.88 3.39
C ALA A 316 -25.04 -0.33 2.58
N LEU A 317 -24.95 0.99 2.42
CA LEU A 317 -23.79 1.65 1.83
C LEU A 317 -23.12 2.55 2.87
N MET A 318 -21.89 2.22 3.20
CA MET A 318 -21.06 2.93 4.17
C MET A 318 -20.07 3.86 3.49
N ALA A 319 -20.01 5.10 3.96
CA ALA A 319 -19.08 6.12 3.51
C ALA A 319 -18.29 6.72 4.69
N PRO A 320 -17.01 7.10 4.54
CA PRO A 320 -16.15 7.50 5.65
C PRO A 320 -16.56 8.84 6.28
N THR A 321 -17.28 9.69 5.54
CA THR A 321 -17.70 11.02 5.98
C THR A 321 -19.17 11.26 5.64
N GLU A 322 -19.83 12.11 6.44
CA GLU A 322 -21.23 12.45 6.23
C GLU A 322 -21.49 13.10 4.87
N VAL A 323 -20.55 13.91 4.39
CA VAL A 323 -20.68 14.57 3.09
C VAL A 323 -20.62 13.56 1.96
N LEU A 324 -19.72 12.56 2.04
CA LEU A 324 -19.69 11.49 1.03
C LEU A 324 -20.95 10.62 1.11
N ALA A 325 -21.46 10.34 2.31
CA ALA A 325 -22.73 9.63 2.50
C ALA A 325 -23.90 10.38 1.84
N LYS A 326 -24.03 11.69 2.07
CA LYS A 326 -25.03 12.55 1.41
C LYS A 326 -24.90 12.53 -0.11
N GLN A 327 -23.67 12.59 -0.63
CA GLN A 327 -23.41 12.57 -2.07
C GLN A 327 -23.78 11.22 -2.71
N HIS A 328 -23.45 10.12 -2.04
CA HIS A 328 -23.89 8.78 -2.46
C HIS A 328 -25.42 8.70 -2.44
N ALA A 329 -26.07 9.20 -1.38
CA ALA A 329 -27.53 9.23 -1.31
C ALA A 329 -28.16 9.94 -2.50
N ILE A 330 -27.66 11.11 -2.88
CA ILE A 330 -28.16 11.85 -4.06
C ILE A 330 -27.91 11.07 -5.36
N THR A 331 -26.69 10.55 -5.54
CA THR A 331 -26.28 9.91 -6.80
C THR A 331 -26.98 8.57 -7.02
N VAL A 332 -27.01 7.73 -5.98
CA VAL A 332 -27.67 6.43 -5.98
C VAL A 332 -29.18 6.60 -6.18
N SER A 333 -29.82 7.50 -5.43
CA SER A 333 -31.25 7.76 -5.59
C SER A 333 -31.60 8.21 -7.00
N ARG A 334 -30.81 9.10 -7.61
CA ARG A 334 -31.02 9.56 -8.99
C ARG A 334 -30.93 8.43 -10.00
N LEU A 335 -29.93 7.55 -9.88
CA LEU A 335 -29.77 6.42 -10.80
C LEU A 335 -30.89 5.40 -10.64
N LEU A 336 -31.28 5.07 -9.41
CA LEU A 336 -32.41 4.17 -9.12
C LEU A 336 -33.74 4.76 -9.62
N MET A 337 -33.96 6.07 -9.48
CA MET A 337 -35.13 6.74 -10.06
C MET A 337 -35.13 6.69 -11.59
N SER A 338 -33.98 6.91 -12.23
CA SER A 338 -33.87 6.81 -13.69
C SER A 338 -34.23 5.41 -14.17
N PHE A 339 -33.74 4.39 -13.46
CA PHE A 339 -34.05 2.99 -13.72
C PHE A 339 -35.54 2.69 -13.53
N TYR A 340 -36.11 3.08 -12.39
CA TYR A 340 -37.55 2.92 -12.10
C TYR A 340 -38.41 3.57 -13.19
N ASN A 341 -38.13 4.82 -13.55
CA ASN A 341 -38.87 5.55 -14.56
C ASN A 341 -38.76 4.91 -15.95
N TYR A 342 -37.61 4.31 -16.27
CA TYR A 342 -37.44 3.55 -17.51
C TYR A 342 -38.31 2.29 -17.52
N CYS A 343 -38.32 1.53 -16.42
CA CYS A 343 -39.14 0.33 -16.29
C CYS A 343 -40.64 0.66 -16.41
N THR A 344 -41.11 1.68 -15.68
CA THR A 344 -42.51 2.13 -15.72
C THR A 344 -42.94 2.57 -17.11
N LYS A 345 -42.07 3.28 -17.86
CA LYS A 345 -42.36 3.67 -19.26
C LYS A 345 -42.42 2.49 -20.23
N LYS A 346 -41.87 1.35 -19.87
CA LYS A 346 -41.79 0.14 -20.70
C LYS A 346 -42.74 -0.96 -20.23
N ASP A 347 -43.62 -0.67 -19.27
CA ASP A 347 -44.47 -1.65 -18.59
C ASP A 347 -43.69 -2.86 -18.06
N LEU A 348 -42.43 -2.63 -17.67
CA LEU A 348 -41.59 -3.63 -17.03
C LEU A 348 -41.76 -3.52 -15.52
N PRO A 349 -41.84 -4.64 -14.78
CA PRO A 349 -41.83 -4.59 -13.32
C PRO A 349 -40.50 -3.95 -12.85
N PRO A 350 -40.53 -2.78 -12.20
CA PRO A 350 -39.31 -2.03 -11.85
C PRO A 350 -38.45 -2.77 -10.84
N PHE A 351 -39.09 -3.58 -10.00
CA PHE A 351 -38.49 -4.56 -9.12
C PHE A 351 -39.37 -5.79 -9.25
N VAL A 352 -38.81 -6.94 -9.62
CA VAL A 352 -39.59 -8.16 -9.79
C VAL A 352 -40.24 -8.46 -8.45
N THR A 353 -41.57 -8.49 -8.42
CA THR A 353 -42.32 -9.01 -7.27
C THR A 353 -42.13 -10.52 -7.29
N ILE A 354 -40.98 -11.02 -6.83
CA ILE A 354 -40.77 -12.45 -6.66
C ILE A 354 -41.49 -12.83 -5.37
N SER A 355 -42.73 -13.31 -5.50
CA SER A 355 -43.29 -14.21 -4.48
C SER A 355 -42.52 -15.52 -4.54
N PRO A 356 -42.19 -16.11 -3.38
CA PRO A 356 -42.19 -17.55 -3.21
C PRO A 356 -43.28 -17.96 -2.21
N CYS A 357 -44.25 -18.66 -2.76
CA CYS A 357 -45.13 -19.68 -2.18
C CYS A 357 -45.17 -19.92 -0.65
N HIS A 358 -46.41 -20.02 -0.15
CA HIS A 358 -46.93 -20.59 1.10
C HIS A 358 -47.16 -19.64 2.29
N GLY A 359 -48.40 -19.13 2.36
CA GLY A 359 -48.96 -18.52 3.56
C GLY A 359 -49.83 -17.33 3.21
N GLU A 360 -51.15 -17.50 3.32
CA GLU A 360 -52.14 -16.46 3.06
C GLU A 360 -51.88 -15.19 3.92
N GLY A 361 -51.95 -14.04 3.26
CA GLY A 361 -52.22 -12.74 3.89
C GLY A 361 -51.00 -11.93 4.28
N PHE A 362 -50.59 -10.96 3.45
CA PHE A 362 -50.08 -9.70 3.98
C PHE A 362 -50.50 -8.50 3.13
N CYS A 363 -50.96 -7.49 3.87
CA CYS A 363 -51.83 -6.41 3.47
C CYS A 363 -51.26 -5.42 2.44
N LYS A 364 -52.18 -4.96 1.59
CA LYS A 364 -52.20 -3.57 1.10
C LYS A 364 -52.18 -2.61 2.31
N SER A 365 -51.09 -1.90 2.58
CA SER A 365 -51.14 -0.74 3.47
C SER A 365 -49.99 0.27 3.27
N LYS A 366 -50.39 1.44 2.74
CA LYS A 366 -50.07 2.81 3.15
C LYS A 366 -48.59 3.22 3.43
N ILE A 367 -48.10 4.02 2.48
CA ILE A 367 -47.43 5.34 2.59
C ILE A 367 -47.09 5.83 4.01
N VAL A 368 -45.81 6.20 4.23
CA VAL A 368 -45.41 7.28 5.15
C VAL A 368 -44.27 8.10 4.53
N THR A 369 -44.53 9.38 4.27
CA THR A 369 -43.58 10.42 3.85
C THR A 369 -42.78 10.97 5.04
N ASN A 370 -41.51 11.31 4.78
CA ASN A 370 -40.89 12.62 5.05
C ASN A 370 -39.37 12.47 4.88
N HIS A 371 -38.74 13.27 4.02
CA HIS A 371 -37.41 13.84 4.31
C HIS A 371 -37.10 15.07 3.45
N HIS A 372 -36.47 16.04 4.13
CA HIS A 372 -36.06 17.35 3.66
C HIS A 372 -35.27 17.31 2.33
N GLY A 373 -35.91 17.78 1.25
CA GLY A 373 -35.24 18.44 0.12
C GLY A 373 -34.30 17.59 -0.74
N LEU A 374 -34.26 16.27 -0.59
CA LEU A 374 -33.43 15.39 -1.43
C LEU A 374 -34.16 14.90 -2.71
N ILE A 375 -35.49 15.08 -2.77
CA ILE A 375 -36.36 14.73 -3.89
C ILE A 375 -37.26 15.96 -4.17
N PRO A 376 -37.50 16.36 -5.44
CA PRO A 376 -38.43 17.45 -5.77
C PRO A 376 -39.82 17.23 -5.14
N GLN A 377 -40.47 18.31 -4.69
CA GLN A 377 -41.71 18.26 -3.90
C GLN A 377 -42.97 17.81 -4.66
N ASP A 378 -42.87 17.59 -5.98
CA ASP A 378 -44.05 17.59 -6.87
C ASP A 378 -44.62 16.20 -7.25
N ASP A 379 -44.09 15.08 -6.73
CA ASP A 379 -44.68 13.76 -7.00
C ASP A 379 -44.82 12.95 -5.71
N THR A 380 -46.03 12.89 -5.18
CA THR A 380 -46.39 12.22 -3.92
C THR A 380 -46.96 10.80 -4.12
N SER A 381 -46.80 10.22 -5.31
CA SER A 381 -47.31 8.89 -5.68
C SER A 381 -46.20 7.90 -6.08
N PHE A 382 -45.22 7.69 -5.21
CA PHE A 382 -44.07 6.81 -5.51
C PHE A 382 -44.04 5.51 -4.70
N PRO A 383 -43.94 4.33 -5.35
CA PRO A 383 -43.39 3.12 -4.78
C PRO A 383 -41.92 2.99 -5.23
N LEU A 384 -41.03 3.81 -4.65
CA LEU A 384 -39.58 3.62 -4.78
C LEU A 384 -39.09 2.68 -3.69
N SER A 385 -37.95 2.02 -3.93
CA SER A 385 -37.14 1.44 -2.85
C SER A 385 -36.99 2.46 -1.73
N THR A 386 -37.24 2.05 -0.51
CA THR A 386 -37.19 2.93 0.67
C THR A 386 -35.72 3.21 1.03
N ILE A 387 -35.22 4.35 0.58
CA ILE A 387 -33.85 4.82 0.83
C ILE A 387 -33.86 5.71 2.08
N SER A 388 -32.91 5.52 2.99
CA SER A 388 -32.71 6.40 4.14
C SER A 388 -31.24 6.77 4.30
N LEU A 389 -30.99 7.91 4.95
CA LEU A 389 -29.65 8.40 5.27
C LEU A 389 -29.47 8.40 6.80
N LEU A 390 -28.42 7.77 7.30
CA LEU A 390 -28.07 7.78 8.72
C LEU A 390 -26.62 8.26 8.92
N THR A 391 -26.47 9.43 9.52
CA THR A 391 -25.19 10.07 9.85
C THR A 391 -25.11 10.41 11.33
N GLY A 392 -23.95 10.86 11.81
CA GLY A 392 -23.80 11.31 13.20
C GLY A 392 -24.61 12.57 13.50
N SER A 393 -24.89 13.36 12.46
CA SER A 393 -25.76 14.54 12.50
C SER A 393 -27.27 14.25 12.42
N THR A 394 -27.70 12.99 12.26
CA THR A 394 -29.13 12.64 12.21
C THR A 394 -29.80 12.87 13.59
N PRO A 395 -30.94 13.60 13.66
CA PRO A 395 -31.66 13.83 14.91
C PRO A 395 -32.06 12.52 15.63
N ALA A 396 -32.11 12.54 16.97
CA ALA A 396 -32.38 11.35 17.77
C ALA A 396 -33.74 10.69 17.45
N SER A 397 -34.81 11.49 17.30
CA SER A 397 -36.14 11.00 16.94
C SER A 397 -36.16 10.31 15.57
N GLU A 398 -35.42 10.86 14.61
CA GLU A 398 -35.26 10.30 13.27
C GLU A 398 -34.43 9.01 13.29
N LYS A 399 -33.34 8.98 14.08
CA LYS A 399 -32.51 7.79 14.27
C LYS A 399 -33.33 6.62 14.83
N GLU A 400 -34.20 6.85 15.81
CA GLU A 400 -35.09 5.81 16.36
C GLU A 400 -36.15 5.32 15.34
N SER A 401 -36.69 6.24 14.54
CA SER A 401 -37.59 5.89 13.43
C SER A 401 -36.90 5.01 12.39
N ILE A 402 -35.68 5.38 11.97
CA ILE A 402 -34.87 4.62 11.01
C ILE A 402 -34.55 3.23 11.55
N LYS A 403 -34.13 3.11 12.82
CA LYS A 403 -33.89 1.80 13.46
C LYS A 403 -35.10 0.89 13.41
N THR A 404 -36.26 1.42 13.78
CA THR A 404 -37.53 0.67 13.79
C THR A 404 -37.89 0.20 12.38
N LYS A 405 -37.76 1.08 11.39
CA LYS A 405 -38.02 0.78 9.98
C LYS A 405 -37.04 -0.27 9.40
N LEU A 406 -35.75 -0.19 9.74
CA LEU A 406 -34.75 -1.18 9.33
C LEU A 406 -35.05 -2.58 9.88
N LYS A 407 -35.39 -2.65 11.18
CA LYS A 407 -35.77 -3.90 11.86
C LYS A 407 -37.03 -4.52 11.27
N ASN A 408 -37.99 -3.70 10.85
CA ASN A 408 -39.24 -4.16 10.25
C ASN A 408 -39.11 -4.48 8.74
N GLY A 409 -37.98 -4.15 8.13
CA GLY A 409 -37.74 -4.36 6.69
C GLY A 409 -38.46 -3.36 5.79
N THR A 410 -38.81 -2.18 6.30
CA THR A 410 -39.45 -1.10 5.51
C THR A 410 -38.44 -0.10 4.95
N ILE A 411 -37.14 -0.39 5.07
CA ILE A 411 -36.03 0.36 4.45
C ILE A 411 -35.23 -0.67 3.64
N ASP A 412 -35.23 -0.53 2.31
CA ASP A 412 -34.51 -1.41 1.39
C ASP A 412 -33.02 -1.02 1.28
N LEU A 413 -32.71 0.27 1.37
CA LEU A 413 -31.35 0.78 1.29
C LEU A 413 -31.09 1.83 2.37
N ILE A 414 -30.07 1.59 3.18
CA ILE A 414 -29.54 2.59 4.11
C ILE A 414 -28.18 3.08 3.63
N ILE A 415 -27.99 4.39 3.63
CA ILE A 415 -26.71 5.02 3.31
C ILE A 415 -26.25 5.76 4.55
N GLY A 416 -24.97 5.67 4.90
CA GLY A 416 -24.53 6.26 6.16
C GLY A 416 -23.05 6.19 6.42
N THR A 417 -22.66 6.67 7.60
CA THR A 417 -21.29 6.58 8.10
C THR A 417 -21.11 5.33 8.96
N HIS A 418 -20.05 5.30 9.79
CA HIS A 418 -19.86 4.28 10.83
C HIS A 418 -21.03 4.16 11.81
N ALA A 419 -21.98 5.10 11.81
CA ALA A 419 -23.22 4.96 12.56
C ALA A 419 -23.98 3.66 12.21
N LEU A 420 -23.82 3.11 10.99
CA LEU A 420 -24.50 1.90 10.51
C LEU A 420 -24.07 0.59 11.20
N ILE A 421 -22.88 0.59 11.82
CA ILE A 421 -22.30 -0.59 12.49
C ILE A 421 -22.38 -0.49 14.01
N GLU A 422 -23.22 0.41 14.53
CA GLU A 422 -23.55 0.46 15.95
C GLU A 422 -24.41 -0.77 16.33
N ASP A 423 -24.20 -1.30 17.55
CA ASP A 423 -24.89 -2.50 18.04
C ASP A 423 -26.42 -2.33 18.04
N SER A 424 -26.89 -1.09 18.25
CA SER A 424 -28.31 -0.73 18.28
C SER A 424 -29.05 -0.85 16.93
N ILE A 425 -28.34 -1.01 15.81
CA ILE A 425 -28.97 -1.13 14.49
C ILE A 425 -29.21 -2.59 14.15
N GLN A 426 -30.47 -2.94 13.88
CA GLN A 426 -30.87 -4.30 13.49
C GLN A 426 -31.54 -4.24 12.12
N PHE A 427 -31.23 -5.23 11.28
CA PHE A 427 -31.81 -5.40 9.95
C PHE A 427 -32.73 -6.62 9.98
N LYS A 428 -33.79 -6.59 9.16
CA LYS A 428 -34.65 -7.76 8.93
C LYS A 428 -33.97 -8.80 8.05
N ASN A 429 -33.36 -8.35 6.95
CA ASN A 429 -32.71 -9.21 5.95
C ASN A 429 -31.58 -8.46 5.23
N LEU A 430 -30.47 -8.17 5.93
CA LEU A 430 -29.29 -7.56 5.32
C LEU A 430 -28.58 -8.58 4.43
N LEU A 431 -28.59 -8.35 3.11
CA LEU A 431 -27.93 -9.21 2.14
C LEU A 431 -26.67 -8.58 1.54
N LEU A 432 -26.59 -7.25 1.43
CA LEU A 432 -25.46 -6.57 0.82
C LEU A 432 -24.96 -5.40 1.66
N VAL A 433 -23.65 -5.35 1.88
CA VAL A 433 -22.95 -4.20 2.45
C VAL A 433 -21.91 -3.71 1.45
N ILE A 434 -21.97 -2.43 1.12
CA ILE A 434 -21.00 -1.75 0.28
C ILE A 434 -20.20 -0.79 1.15
N ILE A 435 -18.87 -0.87 1.10
CA ILE A 435 -17.96 -0.01 1.87
C ILE A 435 -17.15 0.84 0.90
N ASP A 436 -17.34 2.16 0.90
CA ASP A 436 -16.53 3.07 0.08
C ASP A 436 -15.29 3.55 0.84
N GLU A 437 -14.17 3.69 0.13
CA GLU A 437 -12.85 4.04 0.69
C GLU A 437 -12.44 3.17 1.89
N GLN A 438 -12.43 1.85 1.66
CA GLN A 438 -12.16 0.81 2.67
C GLN A 438 -10.95 1.08 3.57
N HIS A 439 -9.88 1.70 3.08
CA HIS A 439 -8.66 1.95 3.86
C HIS A 439 -8.87 2.85 5.10
N ARG A 440 -10.01 3.55 5.20
CA ARG A 440 -10.38 4.36 6.37
C ARG A 440 -11.19 3.62 7.41
N PHE A 441 -11.65 2.42 7.06
CA PHE A 441 -12.45 1.58 7.94
C PHE A 441 -11.54 0.52 8.57
N GLY A 442 -11.47 0.52 9.89
CA GLY A 442 -10.59 -0.37 10.65
C GLY A 442 -11.03 -1.84 10.58
N VAL A 443 -10.07 -2.77 10.77
CA VAL A 443 -10.33 -4.22 10.76
C VAL A 443 -11.44 -4.63 11.74
N ALA A 444 -11.48 -4.03 12.94
CA ALA A 444 -12.49 -4.30 13.97
C ALA A 444 -13.93 -3.98 13.54
N GLN A 445 -14.12 -3.11 12.55
CA GLN A 445 -15.44 -2.72 12.06
C GLN A 445 -16.04 -3.78 11.13
N ARG A 446 -15.21 -4.61 10.48
CA ARG A 446 -15.67 -5.72 9.64
C ARG A 446 -16.21 -6.88 10.47
N SER A 447 -15.56 -7.19 11.60
CA SER A 447 -16.07 -8.23 12.51
C SER A 447 -17.47 -7.91 13.04
N ARG A 448 -17.83 -6.62 13.19
CA ARG A 448 -19.20 -6.22 13.56
C ARG A 448 -20.24 -6.48 12.47
N LEU A 449 -19.82 -6.65 11.20
CA LEU A 449 -20.72 -7.06 10.13
C LEU A 449 -21.05 -8.57 10.20
N GLU A 450 -20.16 -9.38 10.80
CA GLU A 450 -20.43 -10.80 11.09
C GLU A 450 -21.65 -10.94 11.99
N GLU A 451 -21.71 -10.10 13.04
CA GLU A 451 -22.81 -10.04 14.01
C GLU A 451 -24.15 -9.60 13.39
N LYS A 452 -24.14 -9.05 12.17
CA LYS A 452 -25.36 -8.65 11.43
C LYS A 452 -25.81 -9.70 10.40
N GLY A 453 -25.32 -10.94 10.53
CA GLY A 453 -25.70 -12.07 9.67
C GLY A 453 -24.85 -12.17 8.41
N SER A 454 -23.55 -11.91 8.48
CA SER A 454 -22.59 -12.20 7.39
C SER A 454 -23.08 -11.90 5.96
N PRO A 455 -23.42 -10.64 5.64
CA PRO A 455 -23.92 -10.27 4.31
C PRO A 455 -22.84 -10.39 3.22
N HIS A 456 -23.22 -10.29 1.94
CA HIS A 456 -22.25 -10.02 0.88
C HIS A 456 -21.56 -8.69 1.12
N VAL A 457 -20.23 -8.65 0.99
CA VAL A 457 -19.42 -7.45 1.18
C VAL A 457 -18.77 -7.05 -0.15
N LEU A 458 -19.08 -5.82 -0.60
CA LEU A 458 -18.43 -5.16 -1.71
C LEU A 458 -17.66 -3.94 -1.21
N ALA A 459 -16.34 -4.09 -1.08
CA ALA A 459 -15.46 -2.97 -0.77
C ALA A 459 -15.11 -2.20 -2.04
N MET A 460 -15.01 -0.87 -1.95
CA MET A 460 -14.59 -0.01 -3.04
C MET A 460 -13.39 0.83 -2.62
N THR A 461 -12.48 1.07 -3.55
CA THR A 461 -11.40 2.03 -3.32
C THR A 461 -11.09 2.85 -4.56
N ALA A 462 -10.78 4.13 -4.35
CA ALA A 462 -10.33 5.02 -5.41
C ALA A 462 -8.81 5.17 -5.49
N THR A 463 -8.06 4.70 -4.48
CA THR A 463 -6.60 4.57 -4.59
C THR A 463 -6.30 3.44 -5.56
N PRO A 464 -5.67 3.71 -6.72
CA PRO A 464 -5.10 2.64 -7.51
C PRO A 464 -3.94 2.05 -6.70
N ILE A 465 -4.05 0.79 -6.37
CA ILE A 465 -3.04 -0.02 -5.69
C ILE A 465 -2.54 -1.00 -6.76
N PRO A 466 -1.23 -1.23 -6.86
CA PRO A 466 -0.71 -2.28 -7.72
C PRO A 466 -1.40 -3.60 -7.39
N ARG A 467 -1.85 -4.34 -8.41
CA ARG A 467 -2.63 -5.57 -8.22
C ARG A 467 -1.95 -6.56 -7.25
N THR A 468 -0.63 -6.62 -7.29
CA THR A 468 0.20 -7.45 -6.41
C THR A 468 0.06 -7.06 -4.95
N LEU A 469 0.13 -5.77 -4.66
CA LEU A 469 -0.10 -5.22 -3.34
C LEU A 469 -1.55 -5.38 -2.90
N ALA A 470 -2.52 -5.22 -3.80
CA ALA A 470 -3.93 -5.42 -3.47
C ALA A 470 -4.19 -6.87 -3.03
N LEU A 471 -3.61 -7.85 -3.72
CA LEU A 471 -3.70 -9.27 -3.36
C LEU A 471 -2.99 -9.60 -2.03
N THR A 472 -1.91 -8.92 -1.69
CA THR A 472 -1.21 -9.11 -0.41
C THR A 472 -1.91 -8.40 0.75
N ALA A 473 -2.33 -7.15 0.57
CA ALA A 473 -2.94 -6.31 1.61
C ALA A 473 -4.41 -6.67 1.89
N TYR A 474 -5.15 -7.09 0.85
CA TYR A 474 -6.58 -7.43 0.92
C TYR A 474 -6.83 -8.86 0.43
N GLY A 475 -5.92 -9.78 0.74
CA GLY A 475 -6.00 -11.17 0.27
C GLY A 475 -7.26 -11.94 0.66
N ASP A 476 -8.03 -11.41 1.63
CA ASP A 476 -9.36 -11.86 2.07
C ASP A 476 -10.50 -11.48 1.10
N HIS A 477 -10.22 -10.64 0.11
CA HIS A 477 -11.16 -10.22 -0.93
C HIS A 477 -10.76 -10.77 -2.30
N ASP A 478 -11.75 -11.12 -3.12
CA ASP A 478 -11.55 -11.29 -4.55
C ASP A 478 -11.49 -9.92 -5.24
N LEU A 479 -10.64 -9.75 -6.25
CA LEU A 479 -10.37 -8.44 -6.85
C LEU A 479 -11.14 -8.24 -8.17
N SER A 480 -11.88 -7.14 -8.29
CA SER A 480 -12.50 -6.65 -9.54
C SER A 480 -11.85 -5.32 -9.89
N VAL A 481 -11.32 -5.17 -11.11
CA VAL A 481 -10.58 -3.96 -11.50
C VAL A 481 -11.27 -3.22 -12.63
N LEU A 482 -11.46 -1.90 -12.46
CA LEU A 482 -11.95 -0.99 -13.47
C LEU A 482 -10.77 -0.26 -14.14
N LEU A 483 -10.32 -0.78 -15.27
CA LEU A 483 -9.21 -0.22 -16.05
C LEU A 483 -9.66 0.93 -16.96
N GLU A 484 -10.90 0.86 -17.46
CA GLU A 484 -11.45 1.83 -18.41
C GLU A 484 -12.15 2.99 -17.71
N LYS A 485 -11.88 4.23 -18.17
CA LYS A 485 -12.64 5.42 -17.80
C LYS A 485 -13.87 5.57 -18.72
N PRO A 486 -15.07 5.90 -18.19
CA PRO A 486 -16.25 6.21 -19.01
C PRO A 486 -16.00 7.46 -19.90
N GLY A 487 -16.67 7.52 -21.06
CA GLY A 487 -16.33 8.33 -22.26
C GLY A 487 -16.03 9.84 -22.12
N ASN A 488 -15.51 10.44 -23.20
CA ASN A 488 -15.18 11.87 -23.47
C ASN A 488 -14.48 12.70 -22.39
N ARG A 489 -13.98 12.11 -21.31
CA ARG A 489 -13.17 12.84 -20.32
C ARG A 489 -11.85 13.25 -20.96
N LYS A 490 -11.69 14.55 -21.25
CA LYS A 490 -10.44 15.09 -21.79
C LYS A 490 -9.31 14.89 -20.79
N ASP A 491 -8.14 14.52 -21.29
CA ASP A 491 -6.96 14.37 -20.44
C ASP A 491 -6.61 15.68 -19.75
N ILE A 492 -6.28 15.56 -18.45
CA ILE A 492 -5.87 16.70 -17.64
C ILE A 492 -4.42 17.00 -17.95
N HIS A 493 -4.17 18.17 -18.51
CA HIS A 493 -2.82 18.63 -18.81
C HIS A 493 -2.09 18.92 -17.50
N THR A 494 -1.19 18.02 -17.13
CA THR A 494 -0.41 18.10 -15.88
C THR A 494 0.95 18.69 -16.18
N LYS A 495 1.43 19.64 -15.37
CA LYS A 495 2.76 20.25 -15.54
C LYS A 495 3.44 20.50 -14.21
N VAL A 496 4.73 20.16 -14.13
CA VAL A 496 5.58 20.52 -12.98
C VAL A 496 6.08 21.95 -13.15
N VAL A 497 5.85 22.79 -12.14
CA VAL A 497 6.12 24.23 -12.19
C VAL A 497 7.21 24.56 -11.18
N ALA A 498 8.39 24.96 -11.69
CA ALA A 498 9.47 25.47 -10.86
C ALA A 498 9.17 26.91 -10.40
N PRO A 499 9.76 27.40 -9.28
CA PRO A 499 9.50 28.74 -8.76
C PRO A 499 9.68 29.87 -9.79
N ARG A 500 10.62 29.73 -10.73
CA ARG A 500 10.87 30.71 -11.81
C ARG A 500 9.71 30.84 -12.81
N ASP A 501 8.96 29.75 -13.01
CA ASP A 501 7.91 29.65 -14.02
C ASP A 501 6.53 30.02 -13.44
N ARG A 502 6.44 30.23 -12.11
CA ARG A 502 5.20 30.55 -11.41
C ARG A 502 4.46 31.76 -11.99
N PRO A 503 5.09 32.93 -12.21
CA PRO A 503 4.36 34.11 -12.70
C PRO A 503 3.69 33.89 -14.06
N ILE A 504 4.29 33.04 -14.91
CA ILE A 504 3.74 32.70 -16.23
C ILE A 504 2.46 31.88 -16.06
N ILE A 505 2.48 30.90 -15.14
CA ILE A 505 1.32 30.05 -14.86
C ILE A 505 0.21 30.84 -14.14
N GLU A 506 0.55 31.74 -13.22
CA GLU A 506 -0.44 32.60 -12.54
C GLU A 506 -1.19 33.51 -13.53
N ARG A 507 -0.50 34.08 -14.54
CA ARG A 507 -1.16 34.83 -15.63
C ARG A 507 -2.10 33.95 -16.47
N PHE A 508 -1.70 32.71 -16.73
CA PHE A 508 -2.57 31.75 -17.42
C PHE A 508 -3.82 31.43 -16.59
N ILE A 509 -3.66 31.22 -15.28
CA ILE A 509 -4.78 30.97 -14.36
C ILE A 509 -5.74 32.15 -14.33
N ASP A 510 -5.22 33.38 -14.28
CA ASP A 510 -6.05 34.59 -14.25
C ASP A 510 -6.94 34.70 -15.50
N LYS A 511 -6.38 34.41 -16.68
CA LYS A 511 -7.12 34.37 -17.95
C LYS A 511 -8.24 33.32 -17.94
N GLU A 512 -7.97 32.13 -17.39
CA GLU A 512 -8.99 31.07 -17.30
C GLU A 512 -10.11 31.45 -16.33
N ILE A 513 -9.80 32.14 -15.23
CA ILE A 513 -10.83 32.69 -14.33
C ILE A 513 -11.69 33.74 -15.04
N GLU A 514 -11.07 34.58 -15.87
CA GLU A 514 -11.74 35.53 -16.77
C GLU A 514 -12.75 34.85 -17.72
N GLU A 515 -12.44 33.65 -18.19
CA GLU A 515 -13.34 32.81 -18.99
C GLU A 515 -14.41 32.08 -18.13
N GLY A 516 -14.51 32.42 -16.85
CA GLY A 516 -15.52 31.94 -15.91
C GLY A 516 -15.19 30.61 -15.23
N ARG A 517 -13.91 30.21 -15.23
CA ARG A 517 -13.42 28.98 -14.58
C ARG A 517 -13.06 29.21 -13.13
N GLN A 518 -13.00 28.11 -12.37
CA GLN A 518 -12.65 28.13 -10.96
C GLN A 518 -11.40 27.29 -10.68
N VAL A 519 -10.70 27.65 -9.61
CA VAL A 519 -9.40 27.10 -9.24
C VAL A 519 -9.46 26.46 -7.86
N PHE A 520 -8.88 25.26 -7.75
CA PHE A 520 -8.58 24.61 -6.47
C PHE A 520 -7.09 24.73 -6.16
N VAL A 521 -6.76 25.05 -4.91
CA VAL A 521 -5.39 25.09 -4.41
C VAL A 521 -5.26 24.15 -3.21
N VAL A 522 -4.31 23.21 -3.28
CA VAL A 522 -4.03 22.24 -2.22
C VAL A 522 -2.69 22.57 -1.56
N CYS A 523 -2.70 22.74 -0.25
CA CYS A 523 -1.52 22.99 0.58
C CYS A 523 -1.13 21.73 1.38
N PRO A 524 0.17 21.46 1.58
CA PRO A 524 0.65 20.32 2.33
C PRO A 524 0.40 20.50 3.83
N LEU A 525 0.05 19.40 4.50
CA LEU A 525 0.08 19.33 5.96
C LEU A 525 1.54 19.26 6.43
N ILE A 526 1.90 19.97 7.50
CA ILE A 526 3.21 19.80 8.14
C ILE A 526 3.02 18.84 9.32
N GLN A 527 3.80 17.76 9.35
CA GLN A 527 3.59 16.57 10.19
C GLN A 527 3.65 16.79 11.72
N ASP A 528 3.83 18.02 12.22
CA ASP A 528 4.11 18.24 13.64
C ASP A 528 3.09 19.11 14.42
N SER A 529 2.04 19.69 13.80
CA SER A 529 0.89 20.24 14.55
C SER A 529 -0.23 20.81 13.65
N GLN A 530 -1.49 20.62 14.08
CA GLN A 530 -2.68 21.22 13.46
C GLN A 530 -2.68 22.77 13.46
N GLU A 531 -1.83 23.39 14.29
CA GLU A 531 -1.62 24.85 14.31
C GLU A 531 -0.83 25.35 13.10
N LEU A 532 0.19 24.60 12.67
CA LEU A 532 1.01 24.93 11.51
C LEU A 532 0.21 24.83 10.20
N ASP A 533 -0.72 23.88 10.12
CA ASP A 533 -1.59 23.71 8.94
C ASP A 533 -2.49 24.92 8.69
N THR A 534 -3.07 25.47 9.77
CA THR A 534 -3.92 26.66 9.68
C THR A 534 -3.10 27.88 9.24
N LYS A 535 -1.87 28.01 9.76
CA LYS A 535 -0.94 29.09 9.40
C LYS A 535 -0.52 29.02 7.92
N ASN A 536 -0.26 27.82 7.39
CA ASN A 536 0.11 27.66 5.97
C ASN A 536 -1.02 28.03 5.02
N VAL A 537 -2.25 27.56 5.28
CA VAL A 537 -3.41 27.91 4.45
C VAL A 537 -3.71 29.41 4.52
N GLN A 538 -3.58 30.03 5.70
CA GLN A 538 -3.77 31.47 5.87
C GLN A 538 -2.68 32.30 5.17
N ALA A 539 -1.42 31.84 5.22
CA ALA A 539 -0.32 32.48 4.51
C ALA A 539 -0.54 32.41 3.00
N GLU A 540 -0.92 31.24 2.48
CA GLU A 540 -1.20 31.07 1.05
C GLU A 540 -2.46 31.81 0.60
N LEU A 541 -3.49 31.87 1.45
CA LEU A 541 -4.68 32.69 1.21
C LEU A 541 -4.31 34.17 1.05
N SER A 542 -3.53 34.71 1.99
CA SER A 542 -3.07 36.11 1.94
C SER A 542 -2.24 36.39 0.68
N ARG A 543 -1.38 35.44 0.28
CA ARG A 543 -0.57 35.54 -0.94
C ARG A 543 -1.42 35.51 -2.20
N LEU A 544 -2.41 34.62 -2.27
CA LEU A 544 -3.29 34.51 -3.43
C LEU A 544 -4.22 35.72 -3.53
N GLN A 545 -4.67 36.28 -2.41
CA GLN A 545 -5.44 37.53 -2.39
C GLN A 545 -4.62 38.72 -2.88
N SER A 546 -3.32 38.79 -2.58
CA SER A 546 -2.46 39.85 -3.11
C SER A 546 -2.10 39.64 -4.58
N THR A 547 -1.90 38.38 -5.00
CA THR A 547 -1.53 38.03 -6.38
C THR A 547 -2.72 38.17 -7.34
N PHE A 548 -3.91 37.73 -6.92
CA PHE A 548 -5.16 37.78 -7.66
C PHE A 548 -6.12 38.80 -7.03
N SER A 549 -5.67 40.05 -6.93
CA SER A 549 -6.41 41.12 -6.22
C SER A 549 -7.82 41.40 -6.78
N ASN A 550 -8.04 41.06 -8.05
CA ASN A 550 -9.33 41.23 -8.74
C ASN A 550 -10.24 39.98 -8.64
N ARG A 551 -9.82 38.92 -7.95
CA ARG A 551 -10.55 37.65 -7.86
C ARG A 551 -11.01 37.36 -6.44
N SER A 552 -12.06 36.57 -6.33
CA SER A 552 -12.65 36.15 -5.06
C SER A 552 -11.97 34.88 -4.55
N VAL A 553 -11.21 34.99 -3.47
CA VAL A 553 -10.42 33.88 -2.89
C VAL A 553 -10.97 33.51 -1.51
N THR A 554 -11.18 32.21 -1.27
CA THR A 554 -11.62 31.68 0.03
C THR A 554 -10.78 30.47 0.45
N SER A 555 -10.93 30.01 1.69
CA SER A 555 -10.19 28.87 2.22
C SER A 555 -11.02 27.87 3.02
N LEU A 556 -10.53 26.64 3.09
CA LEU A 556 -11.05 25.55 3.89
C LEU A 556 -9.93 24.89 4.68
N HIS A 557 -10.06 24.89 6.00
CA HIS A 557 -9.08 24.26 6.89
C HIS A 557 -9.74 23.27 7.85
N GLY A 558 -8.93 22.37 8.42
CA GLY A 558 -9.39 21.27 9.27
C GLY A 558 -10.26 21.71 10.45
N ARG A 559 -9.92 22.85 11.08
CA ARG A 559 -10.61 23.41 12.26
C ARG A 559 -12.03 23.94 12.03
N MET A 560 -12.48 24.11 10.79
CA MET A 560 -13.84 24.61 10.53
C MET A 560 -14.87 23.53 10.87
N THR A 561 -16.01 23.96 11.40
CA THR A 561 -17.14 23.07 11.67
C THR A 561 -17.70 22.50 10.36
N PRO A 562 -18.33 21.30 10.37
CA PRO A 562 -18.93 20.73 9.18
C PRO A 562 -19.93 21.67 8.48
N LYS A 563 -20.72 22.43 9.24
CA LYS A 563 -21.69 23.41 8.71
C LYS A 563 -21.00 24.56 7.97
N GLU A 564 -19.89 25.08 8.50
CA GLU A 564 -19.11 26.14 7.85
C GLU A 564 -18.49 25.65 6.53
N LYS A 565 -17.91 24.44 6.54
CA LYS A 565 -17.36 23.81 5.34
C LYS A 565 -18.43 23.63 4.26
N GLU A 566 -19.61 23.16 4.63
CA GLU A 566 -20.75 22.98 3.71
C GLU A 566 -21.19 24.34 3.11
N LYS A 567 -21.29 25.40 3.91
CA LYS A 567 -21.65 26.75 3.46
C LYS A 567 -20.64 27.36 2.48
N ILE A 568 -19.35 27.23 2.75
CA ILE A 568 -18.29 27.72 1.86
C ILE A 568 -18.30 26.95 0.55
N MET A 569 -18.42 25.63 0.62
CA MET A 569 -18.46 24.78 -0.58
C MET A 569 -19.69 25.04 -1.44
N GLN A 570 -20.84 25.29 -0.83
CA GLN A 570 -22.03 25.71 -1.55
C GLN A 570 -21.81 27.05 -2.24
N SER A 571 -21.21 28.02 -1.54
CA SER A 571 -20.89 29.34 -2.11
C SER A 571 -19.89 29.24 -3.27
N TYR A 572 -18.88 28.38 -3.15
CA TYR A 572 -17.94 28.09 -4.22
C TYR A 572 -18.64 27.44 -5.43
N LYS A 573 -19.53 26.45 -5.21
CA LYS A 573 -20.31 25.82 -6.29
C LYS A 573 -21.23 26.81 -7.02
N GLU A 574 -21.75 27.80 -6.31
CA GLU A 574 -22.57 28.91 -6.84
C GLU A 574 -21.73 30.00 -7.55
N LYS A 575 -20.42 29.80 -7.73
CA LYS A 575 -19.48 30.76 -8.35
C LYS A 575 -19.35 32.09 -7.59
N LYS A 576 -19.58 32.12 -6.27
CA LYS A 576 -19.30 33.29 -5.43
C LYS A 576 -17.81 33.48 -5.14
N PHE A 577 -17.03 32.41 -5.33
CA PHE A 577 -15.58 32.39 -5.15
C PHE A 577 -14.92 31.75 -6.36
N ASP A 578 -13.87 32.39 -6.87
CA ASP A 578 -13.09 31.94 -8.03
C ASP A 578 -12.04 30.90 -7.60
N ILE A 579 -11.39 31.14 -6.46
CA ILE A 579 -10.27 30.35 -5.95
C ILE A 579 -10.61 29.81 -4.57
N LEU A 580 -10.41 28.50 -4.38
CA LEU A 580 -10.58 27.82 -3.11
C LEU A 580 -9.28 27.16 -2.66
N VAL A 581 -8.74 27.62 -1.54
CA VAL A 581 -7.51 27.10 -0.91
C VAL A 581 -7.85 26.10 0.18
N SER A 582 -7.24 24.92 0.19
CA SER A 582 -7.45 23.95 1.27
C SER A 582 -6.20 23.16 1.61
N THR A 583 -6.15 22.60 2.80
CA THR A 583 -5.19 21.53 3.11
C THR A 583 -5.55 20.24 2.37
N SER A 584 -4.73 19.19 2.51
CA SER A 584 -5.00 17.85 1.99
C SER A 584 -6.35 17.23 2.41
N VAL A 585 -7.14 17.91 3.25
CA VAL A 585 -8.50 17.58 3.69
C VAL A 585 -9.56 17.80 2.58
N ILE A 586 -9.18 17.88 1.30
CA ILE A 586 -10.11 17.66 0.16
C ILE A 586 -10.33 16.14 -0.07
N GLU A 587 -10.41 15.37 1.02
CA GLU A 587 -10.87 13.98 0.99
C GLU A 587 -12.40 13.89 0.90
N VAL A 588 -13.09 15.01 1.06
CA VAL A 588 -14.54 15.07 0.95
C VAL A 588 -14.91 15.13 -0.54
N GLY A 589 -15.80 14.22 -0.96
CA GLY A 589 -16.17 13.85 -2.34
C GLY A 589 -16.65 14.94 -3.32
N ILE A 590 -16.40 16.21 -3.05
CA ILE A 590 -17.10 17.33 -3.67
C ILE A 590 -16.81 17.42 -5.16
N ASP A 591 -17.89 17.41 -5.92
CA ASP A 591 -17.94 17.53 -7.37
C ASP A 591 -18.22 18.98 -7.77
N VAL A 592 -17.23 19.67 -8.33
CA VAL A 592 -17.40 21.02 -8.89
C VAL A 592 -17.02 20.98 -10.38
N PRO A 593 -17.99 20.75 -11.30
CA PRO A 593 -17.69 20.61 -12.72
C PRO A 593 -16.98 21.81 -13.37
N ASN A 594 -17.22 23.02 -12.84
CA ASN A 594 -16.62 24.26 -13.34
C ASN A 594 -15.19 24.51 -12.83
N ALA A 595 -14.70 23.71 -11.88
CA ALA A 595 -13.32 23.78 -11.43
C ALA A 595 -12.42 23.01 -12.40
N THR A 596 -11.75 23.75 -13.28
CA THR A 596 -10.90 23.19 -14.34
C THR A 596 -9.41 23.24 -14.00
N ILE A 597 -9.01 24.02 -12.99
CA ILE A 597 -7.61 24.19 -12.59
C ILE A 597 -7.38 23.64 -11.19
N MET A 598 -6.35 22.80 -11.06
CA MET A 598 -5.84 22.27 -9.80
C MET A 598 -4.41 22.74 -9.59
N ILE A 599 -4.15 23.42 -8.48
CA ILE A 599 -2.83 23.87 -8.04
C ILE A 599 -2.46 23.06 -6.80
N ILE A 600 -1.27 22.45 -6.82
CA ILE A 600 -0.74 21.73 -5.67
C ILE A 600 0.55 22.41 -5.25
N GLU A 601 0.51 23.04 -4.09
CA GLU A 601 1.65 23.73 -3.47
C GLU A 601 2.59 22.73 -2.81
N GLY A 602 3.90 22.91 -3.01
CA GLY A 602 4.91 22.00 -2.47
C GLY A 602 4.64 20.53 -2.84
N ALA A 603 4.38 20.27 -4.13
CA ALA A 603 3.95 18.97 -4.65
C ALA A 603 4.91 17.82 -4.26
N GLU A 604 6.19 18.11 -4.04
CA GLU A 604 7.20 17.15 -3.56
C GLU A 604 6.93 16.60 -2.15
N ARG A 605 5.99 17.18 -1.40
CA ARG A 605 5.62 16.70 -0.06
C ARG A 605 4.51 15.65 -0.09
N PHE A 606 3.85 15.46 -1.23
CA PHE A 606 2.76 14.49 -1.39
C PHE A 606 3.21 13.22 -2.09
N GLY A 607 2.55 12.10 -1.79
CA GLY A 607 2.71 10.86 -2.55
C GLY A 607 2.03 10.88 -3.91
N LEU A 608 2.48 10.03 -4.83
CA LEU A 608 1.89 9.97 -6.17
C LEU A 608 0.41 9.61 -6.14
N ALA A 609 0.01 8.69 -5.26
CA ALA A 609 -1.40 8.33 -5.10
C ALA A 609 -2.25 9.54 -4.68
N GLN A 610 -1.76 10.38 -3.75
CA GLN A 610 -2.46 11.59 -3.32
C GLN A 610 -2.52 12.63 -4.44
N LEU A 611 -1.40 12.90 -5.12
CA LEU A 611 -1.34 13.81 -6.27
C LEU A 611 -2.31 13.37 -7.38
N HIS A 612 -2.37 12.06 -7.65
CA HIS A 612 -3.27 11.47 -8.61
C HIS A 612 -4.73 11.64 -8.23
N GLN A 613 -5.07 11.43 -6.95
CA GLN A 613 -6.41 11.70 -6.43
C GLN A 613 -6.80 13.17 -6.58
N PHE A 614 -5.93 14.11 -6.22
CA PHE A 614 -6.17 15.54 -6.40
C PHE A 614 -6.39 15.89 -7.87
N ARG A 615 -5.55 15.39 -8.78
CA ARG A 615 -5.74 15.53 -10.23
C ARG A 615 -7.12 15.00 -10.65
N GLY A 616 -7.53 13.84 -10.16
CA GLY A 616 -8.83 13.22 -10.49
C GLY A 616 -10.06 13.99 -10.03
N ARG A 617 -9.91 15.03 -9.18
CA ARG A 617 -11.02 15.89 -8.72
C ARG A 617 -11.46 16.92 -9.77
N ILE A 618 -10.61 17.28 -10.73
CA ILE A 618 -10.93 18.19 -11.84
C ILE A 618 -11.23 17.41 -13.15
N GLY A 619 -11.52 18.12 -14.24
CA GLY A 619 -11.79 17.49 -15.54
C GLY A 619 -13.13 16.77 -15.62
N ARG A 620 -14.18 17.36 -15.05
CA ARG A 620 -15.55 16.81 -15.06
C ARG A 620 -16.50 17.57 -15.99
N SER A 621 -16.03 18.65 -16.63
CA SER A 621 -16.73 19.38 -17.68
C SER A 621 -16.09 19.15 -19.04
N ASP A 622 -16.71 19.65 -20.10
CA ASP A 622 -16.18 19.59 -21.48
C ASP A 622 -14.95 20.49 -21.70
N HIS A 623 -14.57 21.28 -20.70
CA HIS A 623 -13.45 22.20 -20.77
C HIS A 623 -12.12 21.49 -20.47
N LYS A 624 -11.06 21.93 -21.16
CA LYS A 624 -9.72 21.42 -20.91
C LYS A 624 -9.32 21.79 -19.48
N SER A 625 -8.86 20.80 -18.73
CA SER A 625 -8.50 20.98 -17.33
C SER A 625 -6.98 20.88 -17.15
N HIS A 626 -6.45 21.64 -16.20
CA HIS A 626 -5.03 21.84 -15.99
C HIS A 626 -4.65 21.53 -14.55
N CYS A 627 -3.59 20.74 -14.35
CA CYS A 627 -3.04 20.43 -13.03
C CYS A 627 -1.60 20.94 -12.95
N PHE A 628 -1.35 21.86 -12.03
CA PHE A 628 -0.04 22.48 -11.83
C PHE A 628 0.58 22.02 -10.50
N LEU A 629 1.75 21.40 -10.59
CA LEU A 629 2.50 20.88 -9.45
C LEU A 629 3.62 21.88 -9.11
N PHE A 630 3.37 22.78 -8.17
CA PHE A 630 4.35 23.79 -7.76
C PHE A 630 5.36 23.19 -6.80
N THR A 631 6.65 23.41 -7.09
CA THR A 631 7.74 22.93 -6.24
C THR A 631 8.32 24.05 -5.38
N THR A 632 8.76 23.74 -4.17
CA THR A 632 9.38 24.75 -3.29
C THR A 632 10.75 25.21 -3.77
N ASN A 633 11.47 24.37 -4.52
CA ASN A 633 12.76 24.73 -5.11
C ASN A 633 12.93 24.15 -6.54
N PRO A 634 13.90 24.65 -7.33
CA PRO A 634 14.12 24.18 -8.70
C PRO A 634 14.65 22.75 -8.82
N ALA A 635 15.33 22.22 -7.79
CA ALA A 635 15.87 20.86 -7.82
C ALA A 635 14.74 19.81 -7.75
N GLN A 636 13.72 20.07 -6.93
CA GLN A 636 12.56 19.19 -6.77
C GLN A 636 11.74 19.05 -8.05
N ALA A 637 11.76 20.06 -8.93
CA ALA A 637 11.10 19.98 -10.24
C ALA A 637 11.68 18.90 -11.17
N LYS A 638 12.91 18.42 -10.87
CA LYS A 638 13.57 17.31 -11.59
C LYS A 638 13.35 15.95 -10.92
N SER A 639 12.58 15.88 -9.83
CA SER A 639 12.28 14.63 -9.15
C SER A 639 11.61 13.63 -10.11
N ALA A 640 12.15 12.41 -10.18
CA ALA A 640 11.59 11.32 -10.98
C ALA A 640 10.11 11.08 -10.66
N ARG A 641 9.72 11.27 -9.39
CA ARG A 641 8.34 11.12 -8.91
C ARG A 641 7.41 12.16 -9.54
N LEU A 642 7.73 13.46 -9.44
CA LEU A 642 6.90 14.50 -10.03
C LEU A 642 6.86 14.41 -11.57
N LYS A 643 7.96 13.98 -12.19
CA LYS A 643 8.01 13.71 -13.63
C LYS A 643 7.10 12.56 -14.03
N ALA A 644 7.04 11.48 -13.25
CA ALA A 644 6.08 10.39 -13.49
C ALA A 644 4.63 10.89 -13.43
N MET A 645 4.29 11.76 -12.47
CA MET A 645 2.96 12.38 -12.37
C MET A 645 2.60 13.26 -13.59
N GLU A 646 3.59 13.91 -14.18
CA GLU A 646 3.46 14.73 -15.39
C GLU A 646 3.25 13.88 -16.65
N THR A 647 3.93 12.75 -16.77
CA THR A 647 3.92 11.90 -17.98
C THR A 647 2.85 10.81 -17.99
N HIS A 648 2.35 10.39 -16.83
CA HIS A 648 1.41 9.28 -16.72
C HIS A 648 0.03 9.71 -16.22
N HIS A 649 -1.00 9.32 -16.97
CA HIS A 649 -2.40 9.60 -16.64
C HIS A 649 -3.08 8.45 -15.89
N ASP A 650 -2.54 7.24 -15.99
CA ASP A 650 -3.04 6.04 -15.36
C ASP A 650 -2.60 5.96 -13.89
N GLY A 651 -3.58 5.85 -13.00
CA GLY A 651 -3.37 5.72 -11.57
C GLY A 651 -2.64 4.44 -11.18
N PHE A 652 -2.91 3.31 -11.85
CA PHE A 652 -2.27 2.02 -11.53
C PHE A 652 -0.77 2.09 -11.80
N LYS A 653 -0.41 2.61 -12.98
CA LYS A 653 1.00 2.83 -13.36
C LYS A 653 1.70 3.80 -12.41
N LEU A 654 1.03 4.86 -11.96
CA LEU A 654 1.57 5.80 -10.98
C LEU A 654 1.82 5.13 -9.63
N ALA A 655 0.94 4.22 -9.21
CA ALA A 655 1.09 3.49 -7.96
C ALA A 655 2.25 2.48 -8.02
N GLU A 656 2.48 1.83 -9.16
CA GLU A 656 3.67 0.98 -9.38
C GLU A 656 4.98 1.79 -9.32
N ILE A 657 4.98 2.99 -9.89
CA ILE A 657 6.14 3.90 -9.84
C ILE A 657 6.36 4.44 -8.42
N ASP A 658 5.30 4.79 -7.69
CA ASP A 658 5.43 5.24 -6.30
C ASP A 658 6.02 4.15 -5.42
N LEU A 659 5.58 2.91 -5.64
CA LEU A 659 6.05 1.74 -4.93
C LEU A 659 7.53 1.46 -5.22
N SER A 660 7.96 1.54 -6.47
CA SER A 660 9.37 1.32 -6.83
C SER A 660 10.29 2.42 -6.29
N ILE A 661 9.78 3.65 -6.14
CA ILE A 661 10.55 4.79 -5.58
C ILE A 661 10.62 4.74 -4.05
N ARG A 662 9.50 4.46 -3.36
CA ARG A 662 9.43 4.49 -1.88
C ARG A 662 9.91 3.20 -1.22
N GLY A 663 9.81 2.07 -1.92
CA GLY A 663 9.87 0.75 -1.31
C GLY A 663 8.60 0.43 -0.48
N PRO A 664 8.33 -0.85 -0.18
CA PRO A 664 7.03 -1.28 0.39
C PRO A 664 6.86 -1.04 1.90
N GLY A 665 7.85 -0.48 2.59
CA GLY A 665 7.90 -0.43 4.05
C GLY A 665 6.83 0.43 4.73
N GLU A 666 6.20 1.37 4.03
CA GLU A 666 5.14 2.23 4.59
C GLU A 666 3.72 1.64 4.46
N LEU A 667 3.44 0.83 3.43
CA LEU A 667 2.06 0.44 3.08
C LEU A 667 1.47 -0.66 3.95
N LEU A 668 2.31 -1.47 4.57
CA LEU A 668 1.89 -2.71 5.26
C LEU A 668 2.32 -2.73 6.73
N GLY A 669 2.79 -1.61 7.28
CA GLY A 669 3.21 -1.52 8.69
C GLY A 669 4.46 -2.34 9.03
N TYR A 670 5.19 -2.83 8.02
CA TYR A 670 6.31 -3.77 8.16
C TYR A 670 7.52 -3.26 8.94
N ARG A 671 7.58 -1.98 9.33
CA ARG A 671 8.66 -1.46 10.19
C ARG A 671 8.80 -2.25 11.51
N GLN A 672 7.75 -2.92 11.98
CA GLN A 672 7.78 -3.74 13.19
C GLN A 672 8.26 -5.19 12.95
N SER A 673 8.20 -5.70 11.72
CA SER A 673 8.37 -7.14 11.42
C SER A 673 9.83 -7.62 11.24
N GLY A 674 10.83 -6.74 11.35
CA GLY A 674 12.25 -7.13 11.23
C GLY A 674 12.69 -7.62 9.84
N ILE A 675 11.81 -7.59 8.82
CA ILE A 675 12.10 -8.08 7.48
C ILE A 675 13.24 -7.24 6.84
N PRO A 676 14.35 -7.89 6.41
CA PRO A 676 15.44 -7.27 5.67
C PRO A 676 14.95 -6.46 4.45
N ASP A 677 15.55 -5.30 4.20
CA ASP A 677 15.21 -4.43 3.06
C ASP A 677 15.27 -5.14 1.71
N THR A 678 16.08 -6.19 1.56
CA THR A 678 16.24 -6.96 0.32
C THR A 678 15.11 -7.93 0.04
N LEU A 679 14.42 -8.43 1.07
CA LEU A 679 13.25 -9.30 0.88
C LEU A 679 12.03 -8.50 0.40
N ARG A 680 12.01 -7.20 0.71
CA ARG A 680 10.92 -6.29 0.38
C ARG A 680 10.68 -6.15 -1.13
N GLU A 681 11.72 -6.13 -1.94
CA GLU A 681 11.57 -6.06 -3.39
C GLU A 681 10.89 -7.33 -3.94
N SER A 682 11.30 -8.50 -3.46
CA SER A 682 10.71 -9.78 -3.87
C SER A 682 9.24 -9.93 -3.41
N LEU A 683 8.83 -9.33 -2.28
CA LEU A 683 7.43 -9.33 -1.83
C LEU A 683 6.46 -8.63 -2.82
N LEU A 684 6.99 -7.78 -3.69
CA LEU A 684 6.20 -7.05 -4.69
C LEU A 684 6.12 -7.76 -6.03
N ASN A 685 6.88 -8.83 -6.21
CA ASN A 685 6.92 -9.59 -7.44
C ASN A 685 5.54 -10.22 -7.73
N PRO A 686 4.85 -9.81 -8.82
CA PRO A 686 3.52 -10.34 -9.15
C PRO A 686 3.46 -11.85 -9.27
N ILE A 687 4.50 -12.43 -9.86
CA ILE A 687 4.58 -13.87 -10.10
C ILE A 687 4.66 -14.59 -8.77
N LEU A 688 5.49 -14.09 -7.86
CA LEU A 688 5.73 -14.70 -6.56
C LEU A 688 4.49 -14.61 -5.65
N VAL A 689 3.79 -13.46 -5.64
CA VAL A 689 2.50 -13.29 -4.93
C VAL A 689 1.45 -14.28 -5.45
N MET A 690 1.32 -14.42 -6.78
CA MET A 690 0.35 -15.35 -7.38
C MET A 690 0.69 -16.82 -7.08
N ARG A 691 1.97 -17.20 -7.15
CA ARG A 691 2.44 -18.56 -6.80
C ARG A 691 2.13 -18.87 -5.34
N ALA A 692 2.52 -17.98 -4.42
CA ALA A 692 2.24 -18.12 -2.99
C ALA A 692 0.74 -18.25 -2.69
N ARG A 693 -0.11 -17.44 -3.33
CA ARG A 693 -1.57 -17.56 -3.18
C ARG A 693 -2.10 -18.91 -3.68
N ARG A 694 -1.68 -19.37 -4.86
CA ARG A 694 -2.10 -20.67 -5.41
C ARG A 694 -1.69 -21.83 -4.50
N ALA A 695 -0.46 -21.80 -3.99
CA ALA A 695 0.03 -22.78 -3.03
C ALA A 695 -0.82 -22.77 -1.74
N ALA A 696 -1.15 -21.58 -1.21
CA ALA A 696 -2.01 -21.44 -0.04
C ALA A 696 -3.44 -21.95 -0.29
N GLU A 697 -4.05 -21.65 -1.44
CA GLU A 697 -5.37 -22.17 -1.83
C GLU A 697 -5.38 -23.71 -1.92
N LYS A 698 -4.33 -24.31 -2.50
CA LYS A 698 -4.17 -25.76 -2.63
C LYS A 698 -3.98 -26.41 -1.26
N TYR A 699 -3.11 -25.85 -0.43
CA TYR A 699 -2.83 -26.30 0.94
C TYR A 699 -4.11 -26.38 1.78
N LEU A 700 -4.90 -25.30 1.77
CA LEU A 700 -6.16 -25.23 2.52
C LEU A 700 -7.21 -26.22 1.98
N LYS A 701 -7.30 -26.43 0.66
CA LYS A 701 -8.19 -27.44 0.08
C LYS A 701 -7.83 -28.84 0.57
N MET A 702 -6.56 -29.22 0.51
CA MET A 702 -6.10 -30.57 0.91
C MET A 702 -6.29 -30.83 2.40
N HIS A 703 -6.03 -29.84 3.26
CA HIS A 703 -6.20 -29.99 4.72
C HIS A 703 -7.67 -30.02 5.15
N LYS A 704 -8.57 -29.36 4.40
CA LYS A 704 -10.02 -29.49 4.61
C LYS A 704 -10.49 -30.93 4.40
N PHE A 705 -9.96 -31.64 3.39
CA PHE A 705 -10.30 -33.06 3.17
C PHE A 705 -9.75 -33.97 4.27
N ARG A 706 -8.51 -33.78 4.74
CA ARG A 706 -7.95 -34.61 5.84
C ARG A 706 -8.73 -34.51 7.14
N ASN A 707 -9.23 -33.33 7.50
CA ASN A 707 -10.01 -33.16 8.73
C ASN A 707 -11.39 -33.82 8.67
N ILE A 708 -12.00 -33.97 7.48
CA ILE A 708 -13.28 -34.67 7.30
C ILE A 708 -13.11 -36.19 7.49
N TRP A 709 -11.98 -36.74 7.06
CA TRP A 709 -11.68 -38.18 7.19
C TRP A 709 -11.23 -38.61 8.59
N HIS A 710 -10.68 -37.71 9.40
CA HIS A 710 -10.32 -38.00 10.79
C HIS A 710 -11.44 -37.72 11.81
N SER A 711 -12.54 -37.12 11.37
CA SER A 711 -13.76 -36.87 12.19
C SER A 711 -14.94 -37.76 11.80
N SER A 712 -14.73 -38.70 10.87
CA SER A 712 -15.61 -39.85 10.58
C SER A 712 -14.97 -41.10 11.19
#